data_AF-A0A1J7HRQ6-F1
#
_entry.id   AF-A0A1J7HRQ6-F1
#
_cell.length_a   1.000
_cell.length_b   1.000
_cell.length_c   1.000
_cell.angle_alpha   90.00
_cell.angle_beta   90.00
_cell.angle_gamma   90.00
#
_symmetry.space_group_name_H-M   'P 1'
#
loop_
_entity.id
_entity.type
_entity.pdbx_description
1 polymer ?
#
loop_
_entity_poly.entity_id
_entity_poly.type
_entity_poly.pdbx_seq_one_letter_code
_entity_poly.pdbx_strand_id
1 'polypeptide(L)'
;MMDMDTPTQSLVSKGESPTKKNSKRPKYSKFSQQELPAWKPILTPGWVICTFTVIGIIFIPVGLASLYSSESVEEHVIRYDQNCLPESHAKNALEFIKTDSTNKTCTQTWTVEHKMQAPIYIYYQLDNYYQNHRRYVKNRNDKQLRSKSAEGVTTNCDPEAETKGHQPIVPCGLIAWSLFNDTYRFSMKDKDLAVNKKDISWKSDRSSKFGSDVYPKNFQGGFMVGGAKLNESKPLNEQEDLIVWMRTAALPTFRKLYGKIETNLEVNDMIEIVIENNYNTYEFGGTKTLVLSTTTWIGGKNPFLGRAYLFIGGLSLILAVGFILLYVIRPRSTTQNNNNTNNFNFLRSHSTKETAPFSNLLVSPQHLSCPTLSRSLQNSPLHPIFSSSPTLSTSKLSDSDPQTTYHCASSVLRNDGQIISLALSSNGLVYTGSDSNVVRVWKLPEFSECGQLRTKACRVVALEVCNDMVYAAYGDGKIRVWRRTWDKMKHKGLITSMAINTAEDILYTASLDKTVKVWRITDLKCIETIKAHHEPINAIIVADDGVLYTASDDATVRVWRRNFCSHDQPHSLTVTLHAKHSPVKTLTLNPDGGILYGGCTDGYIHYWLKGWFAGQLQYGGSIQGHTHAVLCLASVAKYVVSGSADSTSRVWVREQDGQHTCVAVLVGHRGPIRCVTTFIGGRFVEENEDSCTVCSGSLDGVLKVWRVTHSNNVNNHCLSQAEPKYKGLQ
;
A
#
# COMPACT_ATOMS: atom_id res chain seq x y z
N MET A 1 -20.60 -65.86 -47.52
CA MET A 1 -21.94 -66.18 -48.04
C MET A 1 -22.75 -64.91 -47.91
N MET A 2 -23.01 -64.23 -49.04
CA MET A 2 -23.99 -63.16 -49.29
C MET A 2 -24.08 -61.95 -48.31
N ASP A 3 -24.03 -60.69 -48.74
CA ASP A 3 -23.86 -60.12 -50.09
C ASP A 3 -23.21 -58.72 -50.04
N MET A 4 -22.59 -58.32 -51.16
CA MET A 4 -22.42 -56.92 -51.53
C MET A 4 -23.68 -56.45 -52.25
N ASP A 5 -24.13 -55.21 -52.06
CA ASP A 5 -24.54 -54.44 -53.23
C ASP A 5 -24.48 -52.90 -53.06
N THR A 6 -24.58 -52.24 -54.20
CA THR A 6 -24.10 -50.88 -54.51
C THR A 6 -25.23 -49.80 -54.51
N PRO A 7 -24.97 -48.49 -54.72
CA PRO A 7 -25.84 -47.41 -54.22
C PRO A 7 -26.95 -46.95 -55.17
N THR A 8 -27.94 -46.24 -54.60
CA THR A 8 -29.03 -45.59 -55.37
C THR A 8 -29.21 -44.12 -54.96
N GLN A 9 -28.84 -43.21 -55.86
CA GLN A 9 -29.43 -41.87 -55.96
C GLN A 9 -30.84 -42.04 -56.58
N SER A 10 -31.89 -41.26 -56.34
CA SER A 10 -32.09 -39.98 -55.64
C SER A 10 -33.58 -39.82 -55.36
N LEU A 11 -33.96 -38.95 -54.41
CA LEU A 11 -35.24 -38.23 -54.46
C LEU A 11 -35.19 -37.01 -53.54
N VAL A 12 -35.16 -35.83 -54.14
CA VAL A 12 -35.08 -34.55 -53.43
C VAL A 12 -36.44 -34.23 -52.81
N SER A 13 -36.63 -34.57 -51.54
CA SER A 13 -37.64 -33.91 -50.71
C SER A 13 -37.08 -32.56 -50.25
N LYS A 14 -37.87 -31.49 -50.43
CA LYS A 14 -37.60 -30.17 -49.84
C LYS A 14 -37.85 -30.23 -48.33
N GLY A 15 -36.96 -30.89 -47.59
CA GLY A 15 -36.86 -30.72 -46.14
C GLY A 15 -36.23 -29.37 -45.83
N GLU A 16 -36.88 -28.58 -44.98
CA GLU A 16 -36.40 -27.26 -44.58
C GLU A 16 -34.95 -27.33 -44.08
N SER A 17 -34.10 -26.43 -44.56
CA SER A 17 -32.77 -26.23 -43.98
C SER A 17 -32.94 -25.87 -42.50
N PRO A 18 -32.43 -26.66 -41.54
CA PRO A 18 -32.56 -26.30 -40.14
C PRO A 18 -31.77 -25.00 -39.94
N THR A 19 -32.48 -23.94 -39.57
CA THR A 19 -31.87 -22.64 -39.30
C THR A 19 -30.72 -22.84 -38.32
N LYS A 20 -29.50 -22.47 -38.74
CA LYS A 20 -28.33 -22.51 -37.86
C LYS A 20 -28.60 -21.55 -36.69
N LYS A 21 -29.13 -22.09 -35.59
CA LYS A 21 -29.37 -21.34 -34.35
C LYS A 21 -28.03 -20.75 -33.93
N ASN A 22 -27.91 -19.43 -34.03
CA ASN A 22 -26.76 -18.66 -33.55
C ASN A 22 -26.69 -18.79 -32.02
N SER A 23 -26.06 -19.88 -31.57
CA SER A 23 -25.95 -20.24 -30.17
C SER A 23 -25.03 -19.25 -29.48
N LYS A 24 -25.61 -18.39 -28.63
CA LYS A 24 -24.85 -17.51 -27.72
C LYS A 24 -24.18 -18.28 -26.57
N ARG A 25 -24.24 -19.63 -26.57
CA ARG A 25 -23.64 -20.46 -25.52
C ARG A 25 -22.10 -20.38 -25.64
N PRO A 26 -21.36 -19.93 -24.61
CA PRO A 26 -19.91 -19.88 -24.66
C PRO A 26 -19.33 -21.29 -24.84
N LYS A 27 -18.24 -21.39 -25.61
CA LYS A 27 -17.60 -22.67 -25.93
C LYS A 27 -17.16 -23.37 -24.63
N TYR A 28 -17.63 -24.60 -24.45
CA TYR A 28 -17.32 -25.38 -23.24
C TYR A 28 -15.83 -25.68 -23.17
N SER A 29 -15.25 -25.41 -22.01
CA SER A 29 -13.86 -25.67 -21.65
C SER A 29 -13.76 -25.68 -20.13
N LYS A 30 -12.88 -26.52 -19.56
CA LYS A 30 -12.58 -26.48 -18.12
C LYS A 30 -12.10 -25.10 -17.66
N PHE A 31 -11.52 -24.30 -18.56
CA PHE A 31 -11.19 -22.90 -18.32
C PHE A 31 -12.44 -22.00 -18.29
N SER A 32 -13.35 -22.10 -19.28
CA SER A 32 -14.55 -21.25 -19.34
C SER A 32 -15.59 -21.59 -18.28
N GLN A 33 -15.58 -22.81 -17.75
CA GLN A 33 -16.41 -23.24 -16.62
C GLN A 33 -15.71 -23.11 -15.25
N GLN A 34 -14.44 -22.66 -15.21
CA GLN A 34 -13.62 -22.55 -14.00
C GLN A 34 -13.42 -23.89 -13.24
N GLU A 35 -13.56 -25.01 -13.94
CA GLU A 35 -13.36 -26.40 -13.46
C GLU A 35 -11.89 -26.86 -13.59
N LEU A 36 -10.95 -25.91 -13.56
CA LEU A 36 -9.54 -26.26 -13.54
C LEU A 36 -9.19 -26.96 -12.22
N PRO A 37 -8.39 -28.04 -12.25
CA PRO A 37 -7.89 -28.66 -11.04
C PRO A 37 -7.07 -27.60 -10.28
N ALA A 38 -7.44 -27.38 -9.03
CA ALA A 38 -6.83 -26.33 -8.23
C ALA A 38 -6.59 -26.84 -6.81
N TRP A 39 -5.53 -26.35 -6.17
CA TRP A 39 -5.23 -26.57 -4.75
C TRP A 39 -5.63 -25.34 -3.90
N LYS A 40 -6.13 -25.52 -2.67
CA LYS A 40 -6.42 -24.44 -1.68
C LYS A 40 -5.77 -24.94 -0.39
N PRO A 41 -4.57 -24.49 -0.02
CA PRO A 41 -3.99 -24.83 1.28
C PRO A 41 -4.80 -24.18 2.42
N ILE A 42 -4.95 -24.88 3.54
CA ILE A 42 -5.47 -24.31 4.79
C ILE A 42 -4.41 -24.46 5.87
N LEU A 43 -3.91 -23.29 6.28
CA LEU A 43 -2.90 -23.08 7.30
C LEU A 43 -3.51 -23.40 8.68
N THR A 44 -3.23 -24.60 9.21
CA THR A 44 -3.47 -24.91 10.63
C THR A 44 -2.25 -24.55 11.47
N PRO A 45 -2.37 -24.37 12.80
CA PRO A 45 -1.21 -24.17 13.67
C PRO A 45 -0.11 -25.22 13.43
N GLY A 46 -0.46 -26.51 13.31
CA GLY A 46 0.51 -27.56 12.96
C GLY A 46 1.22 -27.36 11.61
N TRP A 47 0.49 -26.97 10.55
CA TRP A 47 1.10 -26.66 9.24
C TRP A 47 1.96 -25.39 9.27
N VAL A 48 1.54 -24.37 10.03
CA VAL A 48 2.24 -23.08 10.18
C VAL A 48 3.51 -23.26 11.01
N ILE A 49 3.42 -23.92 12.17
CA ILE A 49 4.57 -24.30 12.99
C ILE A 49 5.53 -25.17 12.17
N CYS A 50 5.04 -26.21 11.49
CA CYS A 50 5.87 -27.04 10.62
C CYS A 50 6.56 -26.20 9.53
N THR A 51 5.85 -25.27 8.88
CA THR A 51 6.44 -24.41 7.85
C THR A 51 7.49 -23.45 8.41
N PHE A 52 7.23 -22.77 9.53
CA PHE A 52 8.24 -21.90 10.17
C PHE A 52 9.43 -22.68 10.73
N THR A 53 9.20 -23.86 11.29
CA THR A 53 10.27 -24.78 11.73
C THR A 53 11.09 -25.27 10.56
N VAL A 54 10.47 -25.69 9.45
CA VAL A 54 11.17 -26.12 8.22
C VAL A 54 11.94 -24.96 7.59
N ILE A 55 11.35 -23.76 7.51
CA ILE A 55 12.06 -22.54 7.05
C ILE A 55 13.26 -22.29 7.95
N GLY A 56 13.12 -22.33 9.27
CA GLY A 56 14.24 -22.16 10.21
C GLY A 56 15.33 -23.23 10.05
N ILE A 57 14.95 -24.51 10.01
CA ILE A 57 15.85 -25.66 9.85
C ILE A 57 16.56 -25.67 8.49
N ILE A 58 16.00 -25.08 7.43
CA ILE A 58 16.67 -24.94 6.13
C ILE A 58 17.51 -23.65 6.09
N PHE A 59 16.94 -22.53 6.51
CA PHE A 59 17.56 -21.21 6.36
C PHE A 59 18.74 -21.01 7.32
N ILE A 60 18.76 -21.66 8.49
CA ILE A 60 19.91 -21.56 9.40
C ILE A 60 21.14 -22.28 8.82
N PRO A 61 21.11 -23.57 8.42
CA PRO A 61 22.24 -24.21 7.74
C PRO A 61 22.64 -23.53 6.43
N VAL A 62 21.68 -23.09 5.61
CA VAL A 62 21.99 -22.31 4.39
C VAL A 62 22.66 -20.99 4.77
N GLY A 63 22.16 -20.28 5.79
CA GLY A 63 22.73 -19.04 6.29
C GLY A 63 24.14 -19.20 6.88
N LEU A 64 24.37 -20.27 7.65
CA LEU A 64 25.70 -20.63 8.18
C LEU A 64 26.67 -20.99 7.05
N ALA A 65 26.24 -21.81 6.09
CA ALA A 65 27.08 -22.20 4.95
C ALA A 65 27.40 -21.01 4.03
N SER A 66 26.42 -20.14 3.76
CA SER A 66 26.61 -18.89 3.01
C SER A 66 27.47 -17.88 3.77
N LEU A 67 27.33 -17.77 5.09
CA LEU A 67 28.17 -16.89 5.92
C LEU A 67 29.60 -17.40 5.95
N TYR A 68 29.81 -18.69 6.26
CA TYR A 68 31.13 -19.34 6.22
C TYR A 68 31.79 -19.19 4.85
N SER A 69 31.07 -19.48 3.77
CA SER A 69 31.56 -19.31 2.40
C SER A 69 31.84 -17.86 2.03
N SER A 70 31.24 -16.89 2.70
CA SER A 70 31.54 -15.46 2.51
C SER A 70 32.69 -14.99 3.40
N GLU A 71 32.86 -15.55 4.60
CA GLU A 71 33.89 -15.15 5.56
C GLU A 71 35.23 -15.81 5.24
N SER A 72 35.22 -17.00 4.62
CA SER A 72 36.39 -17.66 4.01
C SER A 72 36.88 -17.00 2.70
N VAL A 73 36.29 -15.88 2.29
CA VAL A 73 36.84 -15.06 1.21
C VAL A 73 37.87 -14.13 1.82
N GLU A 74 39.13 -14.31 1.41
CA GLU A 74 40.19 -13.38 1.75
C GLU A 74 40.15 -12.20 0.79
N GLU A 75 40.11 -10.99 1.34
CA GLU A 75 40.20 -9.73 0.60
C GLU A 75 41.33 -8.90 1.19
N HIS A 76 42.29 -8.49 0.36
CA HIS A 76 43.26 -7.45 0.69
C HIS A 76 42.91 -6.16 -0.06
N VAL A 77 42.84 -5.05 0.67
CA VAL A 77 42.22 -3.79 0.21
C VAL A 77 43.20 -2.64 0.42
N ILE A 78 43.73 -2.09 -0.67
CA ILE A 78 44.72 -1.01 -0.68
C ILE A 78 44.08 0.25 -1.25
N ARG A 79 43.80 1.23 -0.41
CA ARG A 79 43.40 2.57 -0.87
C ARG A 79 44.65 3.33 -1.32
N TYR A 80 44.75 3.64 -2.60
CA TYR A 80 45.97 4.21 -3.18
C TYR A 80 45.83 5.65 -3.67
N ASP A 81 44.61 6.22 -3.71
CA ASP A 81 44.44 7.64 -4.06
C ASP A 81 45.18 8.60 -3.10
N GLN A 82 45.36 8.22 -1.83
CA GLN A 82 46.16 8.99 -0.86
C GLN A 82 47.56 8.41 -0.68
N ASN A 83 47.71 7.08 -0.56
CA ASN A 83 49.00 6.45 -0.30
C ASN A 83 50.02 6.59 -1.45
N CYS A 84 49.56 6.92 -2.66
CA CYS A 84 50.39 7.16 -3.84
C CYS A 84 50.48 8.65 -4.24
N LEU A 85 50.16 9.57 -3.33
CA LEU A 85 50.50 10.98 -3.46
C LEU A 85 51.84 11.25 -2.74
N PRO A 86 52.86 11.82 -3.42
CA PRO A 86 54.06 12.30 -2.74
C PRO A 86 53.72 13.39 -1.70
N GLU A 87 54.45 13.42 -0.58
CA GLU A 87 54.21 14.41 0.49
C GLU A 87 54.26 15.86 -0.01
N SER A 88 55.12 16.14 -1.00
CA SER A 88 55.22 17.45 -1.68
C SER A 88 53.92 17.91 -2.34
N HIS A 89 53.07 16.98 -2.78
CA HIS A 89 51.79 17.25 -3.44
C HIS A 89 50.56 16.90 -2.60
N ALA A 90 50.72 16.54 -1.32
CA ALA A 90 49.61 16.17 -0.44
C ALA A 90 48.52 17.26 -0.31
N LYS A 91 48.86 18.54 -0.53
CA LYS A 91 47.90 19.66 -0.59
C LYS A 91 47.37 19.98 -2.00
N ASN A 92 48.10 19.56 -3.04
CA ASN A 92 47.83 19.89 -4.45
C ASN A 92 47.68 18.63 -5.33
N ALA A 93 46.90 17.64 -4.89
CA ALA A 93 46.73 16.36 -5.59
C ALA A 93 46.25 16.51 -7.06
N LEU A 94 45.46 17.56 -7.35
CA LEU A 94 44.98 17.89 -8.70
C LEU A 94 46.12 18.31 -9.65
N GLU A 95 47.16 18.97 -9.12
CA GLU A 95 48.34 19.39 -9.89
C GLU A 95 49.15 18.15 -10.29
N PHE A 96 49.49 17.32 -9.31
CA PHE A 96 50.24 16.07 -9.50
C PHE A 96 49.62 15.14 -10.56
N ILE A 97 48.30 14.99 -10.58
CA ILE A 97 47.63 14.09 -11.55
C ILE A 97 47.53 14.69 -12.95
N LYS A 98 47.41 16.02 -13.08
CA LYS A 98 47.25 16.74 -14.36
C LYS A 98 48.56 17.06 -15.06
N THR A 99 49.69 17.08 -14.35
CA THR A 99 51.01 17.24 -14.98
C THR A 99 51.42 15.95 -15.69
N ASP A 100 51.86 16.03 -16.95
CA ASP A 100 52.30 14.84 -17.72
C ASP A 100 53.75 14.42 -17.42
N SER A 101 54.58 15.32 -16.90
CA SER A 101 56.00 15.06 -16.59
C SER A 101 56.25 14.46 -15.20
N THR A 102 55.23 14.35 -14.35
CA THR A 102 55.35 13.73 -13.02
C THR A 102 55.32 12.20 -13.15
N ASN A 103 56.28 11.52 -12.50
CA ASN A 103 56.20 10.07 -12.37
C ASN A 103 55.04 9.71 -11.42
N LYS A 104 54.01 9.05 -11.95
CA LYS A 104 52.80 8.64 -11.24
C LYS A 104 52.88 7.19 -10.73
N THR A 105 54.04 6.56 -10.88
CA THR A 105 54.30 5.19 -10.41
C THR A 105 54.50 5.19 -8.90
N CYS A 106 53.84 4.27 -8.23
CA CYS A 106 53.85 4.11 -6.79
C CYS A 106 54.01 2.63 -6.43
N THR A 107 54.98 2.31 -5.60
CA THR A 107 55.19 0.95 -5.11
C THR A 107 54.56 0.81 -3.72
N GLN A 108 53.76 -0.23 -3.54
CA GLN A 108 53.20 -0.64 -2.26
C GLN A 108 53.66 -2.06 -1.94
N THR A 109 54.05 -2.33 -0.71
CA THR A 109 54.44 -3.66 -0.25
C THR A 109 53.36 -4.24 0.67
N TRP A 110 53.00 -5.50 0.43
CA TRP A 110 52.01 -6.22 1.22
C TRP A 110 52.56 -7.58 1.63
N THR A 111 52.38 -7.95 2.90
CA THR A 111 52.69 -9.29 3.41
C THR A 111 51.40 -10.10 3.53
N VAL A 112 51.34 -11.26 2.90
CA VAL A 112 50.16 -12.12 2.85
C VAL A 112 49.87 -12.69 4.25
N GLU A 113 48.83 -12.17 4.91
CA GLU A 113 48.41 -12.63 6.26
C GLU A 113 47.76 -14.03 6.23
N HIS A 114 46.97 -14.30 5.19
CA HIS A 114 46.17 -15.52 5.03
C HIS A 114 46.34 -16.08 3.61
N LYS A 115 46.46 -17.40 3.50
CA LYS A 115 46.71 -18.10 2.22
C LYS A 115 45.61 -17.81 1.20
N MET A 116 45.98 -17.26 0.04
CA MET A 116 45.04 -17.04 -1.07
C MET A 116 45.20 -18.13 -2.13
N GLN A 117 44.11 -18.84 -2.42
CA GLN A 117 44.07 -19.87 -3.47
C GLN A 117 43.73 -19.24 -4.83
N ALA A 118 44.39 -19.70 -5.88
CA ALA A 118 44.13 -19.29 -7.26
C ALA A 118 42.80 -19.84 -7.80
N PRO A 119 42.09 -19.10 -8.69
CA PRO A 119 42.44 -17.77 -9.20
C PRO A 119 42.16 -16.66 -8.18
N ILE A 120 43.11 -15.74 -8.02
CA ILE A 120 42.98 -14.54 -7.20
C ILE A 120 42.56 -13.40 -8.13
N TYR A 121 41.43 -12.76 -7.85
CA TYR A 121 40.86 -11.74 -8.70
C TYR A 121 41.32 -10.34 -8.26
N ILE A 122 41.80 -9.55 -9.24
CA ILE A 122 42.21 -8.16 -9.04
C ILE A 122 41.06 -7.26 -9.46
N TYR A 123 40.51 -6.50 -8.53
CA TYR A 123 39.49 -5.49 -8.79
C TYR A 123 40.04 -4.09 -8.53
N TYR A 124 39.64 -3.12 -9.36
CA TYR A 124 39.68 -1.71 -8.97
C TYR A 124 38.29 -1.28 -8.49
N GLN A 125 38.27 -0.53 -7.40
CA GLN A 125 37.09 0.12 -6.87
C GLN A 125 37.21 1.63 -7.10
N LEU A 126 36.16 2.21 -7.67
CA LEU A 126 35.96 3.64 -7.74
C LEU A 126 34.77 4.01 -6.86
N ASP A 127 34.94 5.07 -6.08
CA ASP A 127 33.90 5.67 -5.26
C ASP A 127 33.54 7.08 -5.77
N ASN A 128 32.32 7.51 -5.46
CA ASN A 128 31.76 8.80 -5.91
C ASN A 128 31.73 8.98 -7.44
N TYR A 129 31.66 7.89 -8.22
CA TYR A 129 31.62 7.91 -9.69
C TYR A 129 30.26 7.44 -10.24
N TYR A 130 29.47 8.35 -10.80
CA TYR A 130 28.08 8.08 -11.17
C TYR A 130 27.89 7.47 -12.58
N GLN A 131 28.32 6.22 -12.78
CA GLN A 131 28.04 5.47 -14.04
C GLN A 131 26.54 5.30 -14.32
N ASN A 132 25.67 5.47 -13.33
CA ASN A 132 24.21 5.37 -13.44
C ASN A 132 23.52 6.67 -13.90
N HIS A 133 24.26 7.77 -14.09
CA HIS A 133 23.68 9.05 -14.48
C HIS A 133 23.00 8.98 -15.87
N ARG A 134 21.75 9.48 -15.98
CA ARG A 134 20.90 9.33 -17.19
C ARG A 134 21.58 9.77 -18.49
N ARG A 135 22.34 10.86 -18.47
CA ARG A 135 23.07 11.35 -19.65
C ARG A 135 24.25 10.44 -20.00
N TYR A 136 24.95 9.90 -18.99
CA TYR A 136 26.11 9.03 -19.16
C TYR A 136 25.70 7.65 -19.71
N VAL A 137 24.71 6.99 -19.11
CA VAL A 137 24.21 5.67 -19.56
C VAL A 137 23.70 5.68 -21.01
N LYS A 138 23.13 6.79 -21.46
CA LYS A 138 22.68 6.98 -22.85
C LYS A 138 23.82 7.25 -23.85
N ASN A 139 25.02 7.57 -23.36
CA ASN A 139 26.12 8.09 -24.16
C ASN A 139 26.99 6.96 -24.75
N ARG A 140 26.37 6.14 -25.59
CA ARG A 140 27.03 5.09 -26.39
C ARG A 140 26.13 4.68 -27.54
N ASN A 141 26.72 4.10 -28.60
CA ASN A 141 25.95 3.52 -29.69
C ASN A 141 26.10 1.99 -29.77
N ASP A 142 25.07 1.28 -29.29
CA ASP A 142 24.98 -0.19 -29.29
C ASP A 142 25.06 -0.84 -30.69
N LYS A 143 24.81 -0.10 -31.79
CA LYS A 143 24.96 -0.63 -33.15
C LYS A 143 26.41 -0.51 -33.63
N GLN A 144 27.03 0.65 -33.38
CA GLN A 144 28.44 0.90 -33.68
C GLN A 144 29.36 -0.16 -33.06
N LEU A 145 29.10 -0.52 -31.79
CA LEU A 145 29.89 -1.52 -31.07
C LEU A 145 29.77 -2.95 -31.64
N ARG A 146 28.65 -3.28 -32.31
CA ARG A 146 28.33 -4.65 -32.74
C ARG A 146 28.78 -5.02 -34.14
N SER A 147 28.89 -4.06 -35.06
CA SER A 147 29.02 -4.37 -36.49
C SER A 147 29.71 -3.24 -37.26
N LYS A 148 30.67 -3.60 -38.11
CA LYS A 148 31.46 -2.66 -38.92
C LYS A 148 30.62 -1.74 -39.81
N SER A 149 29.49 -2.23 -40.32
CA SER A 149 28.55 -1.45 -41.15
C SER A 149 27.91 -0.26 -40.43
N ALA A 150 27.96 -0.23 -39.09
CA ALA A 150 27.42 0.84 -38.26
C ALA A 150 28.50 1.71 -37.58
N GLU A 151 29.79 1.58 -37.96
CA GLU A 151 30.90 2.35 -37.36
C GLU A 151 30.70 3.87 -37.43
N GLY A 152 30.10 4.37 -38.51
CA GLY A 152 29.76 5.79 -38.67
C GLY A 152 28.48 6.25 -37.94
N VAL A 153 27.77 5.36 -37.24
CA VAL A 153 26.51 5.70 -36.56
C VAL A 153 26.79 6.16 -35.14
N THR A 154 27.01 7.47 -34.98
CA THR A 154 27.40 8.12 -33.71
C THR A 154 26.20 8.64 -32.90
N THR A 155 24.96 8.27 -33.27
CA THR A 155 23.75 8.81 -32.63
C THR A 155 23.70 8.52 -31.12
N ASN A 156 23.42 9.56 -30.33
CA ASN A 156 23.46 9.64 -28.85
C ASN A 156 24.86 9.68 -28.19
N CYS A 157 25.96 9.76 -28.96
CA CYS A 157 27.32 9.85 -28.39
C CYS A 157 27.80 11.27 -28.03
N ASP A 158 26.97 12.31 -28.14
CA ASP A 158 27.39 13.69 -27.91
C ASP A 158 27.82 13.96 -26.44
N PRO A 159 29.00 14.56 -26.17
CA PRO A 159 29.85 15.27 -27.14
C PRO A 159 30.89 14.41 -27.87
N GLU A 160 31.25 13.24 -27.34
CA GLU A 160 32.34 12.38 -27.87
C GLU A 160 31.87 11.48 -29.02
N ALA A 161 31.20 12.08 -29.99
CA ALA A 161 30.69 11.43 -31.19
C ALA A 161 31.72 11.40 -32.33
N GLU A 162 32.34 12.56 -32.60
CA GLU A 162 33.18 12.80 -33.77
C GLU A 162 34.40 13.66 -33.40
N THR A 163 35.47 13.53 -34.18
CA THR A 163 36.64 14.41 -34.09
C THR A 163 36.35 15.81 -34.65
N LYS A 164 37.24 16.77 -34.37
CA LYS A 164 37.22 18.10 -35.02
C LYS A 164 37.22 18.07 -36.55
N GLY A 165 37.65 16.96 -37.17
CA GLY A 165 37.61 16.72 -38.61
C GLY A 165 36.34 16.04 -39.12
N HIS A 166 35.27 15.98 -38.32
CA HIS A 166 34.00 15.28 -38.64
C HIS A 166 34.20 13.80 -39.01
N GLN A 167 35.23 13.16 -38.45
CA GLN A 167 35.44 11.71 -38.54
C GLN A 167 34.86 11.04 -37.29
N PRO A 168 34.09 9.94 -37.43
CA PRO A 168 33.50 9.23 -36.29
C PRO A 168 34.58 8.69 -35.36
N ILE A 169 34.32 8.78 -34.06
CA ILE A 169 35.12 8.13 -33.02
C ILE A 169 34.58 6.72 -32.83
N VAL A 170 35.44 5.71 -32.83
CA VAL A 170 35.06 4.31 -32.56
C VAL A 170 35.92 3.79 -31.41
N PRO A 171 35.34 3.33 -30.29
CA PRO A 171 33.93 3.47 -29.88
C PRO A 171 33.57 4.91 -29.46
N CYS A 172 32.37 5.38 -29.82
CA CYS A 172 31.89 6.72 -29.45
C CYS A 172 31.23 6.78 -28.05
N GLY A 173 31.21 7.99 -27.50
CA GLY A 173 30.43 8.38 -26.33
C GLY A 173 31.18 8.34 -25.00
N LEU A 174 30.67 9.11 -24.03
CA LEU A 174 31.28 9.38 -22.73
C LEU A 174 31.62 8.13 -21.92
N ILE A 175 30.88 7.02 -22.09
CA ILE A 175 31.16 5.78 -21.36
C ILE A 175 32.50 5.22 -21.81
N ALA A 176 32.75 5.13 -23.11
CA ALA A 176 34.02 4.64 -23.62
C ALA A 176 35.13 5.67 -23.39
N TRP A 177 34.87 6.96 -23.66
CA TRP A 177 35.85 8.03 -23.53
C TRP A 177 36.46 8.16 -22.12
N SER A 178 35.71 7.83 -21.07
CA SER A 178 36.17 7.87 -19.67
C SER A 178 36.81 6.56 -19.17
N LEU A 179 37.27 5.69 -20.08
CA LEU A 179 37.86 4.38 -19.76
C LEU A 179 38.99 4.47 -18.71
N PHE A 180 38.88 3.66 -17.66
CA PHE A 180 39.86 3.57 -16.59
C PHE A 180 41.28 3.23 -17.09
N ASN A 181 42.31 3.93 -16.61
CA ASN A 181 43.67 3.91 -17.15
C ASN A 181 44.82 3.72 -16.14
N ASP A 182 44.52 3.37 -14.89
CA ASP A 182 45.57 2.91 -13.98
C ASP A 182 46.04 1.51 -14.40
N THR A 183 47.31 1.20 -14.14
CA THR A 183 47.86 -0.15 -14.34
C THR A 183 48.43 -0.70 -13.03
N TYR A 184 48.45 -2.02 -12.94
CA TYR A 184 48.97 -2.77 -11.80
C TYR A 184 49.93 -3.86 -12.28
N ARG A 185 51.09 -3.96 -11.64
CA ARG A 185 52.04 -5.08 -11.73
C ARG A 185 52.28 -5.64 -10.33
N PHE A 186 52.56 -6.94 -10.24
CA PHE A 186 52.72 -7.65 -8.98
C PHE A 186 54.00 -8.48 -9.05
N SER A 187 54.92 -8.28 -8.13
CA SER A 187 56.18 -9.03 -8.00
C SER A 187 56.22 -9.77 -6.67
N MET A 188 56.78 -10.97 -6.67
CA MET A 188 57.02 -11.77 -5.46
C MET A 188 58.44 -12.32 -5.49
N LYS A 189 59.31 -11.86 -4.58
CA LYS A 189 60.74 -12.25 -4.52
C LYS A 189 61.42 -12.07 -5.89
N ASP A 190 61.30 -10.86 -6.44
CA ASP A 190 61.80 -10.44 -7.76
C ASP A 190 61.25 -11.21 -8.98
N LYS A 191 60.23 -12.06 -8.79
CA LYS A 191 59.53 -12.77 -9.86
C LYS A 191 58.18 -12.11 -10.17
N ASP A 192 57.97 -11.75 -11.43
CA ASP A 192 56.71 -11.17 -11.93
C ASP A 192 55.55 -12.19 -11.82
N LEU A 193 54.45 -11.79 -11.19
CA LEU A 193 53.21 -12.54 -11.07
C LEU A 193 52.29 -12.15 -12.22
N ALA A 194 52.29 -12.99 -13.27
CA ALA A 194 51.57 -12.72 -14.50
C ALA A 194 50.05 -12.48 -14.27
N VAL A 195 49.61 -11.25 -14.54
CA VAL A 195 48.19 -10.88 -14.50
C VAL A 195 47.50 -11.33 -15.78
N ASN A 196 46.68 -12.37 -15.69
CA ASN A 196 45.89 -12.84 -16.82
C ASN A 196 44.65 -11.93 -17.00
N LYS A 197 44.61 -11.22 -18.13
CA LYS A 197 43.49 -10.35 -18.56
C LYS A 197 42.48 -11.02 -19.50
N LYS A 198 42.61 -12.33 -19.77
CA LYS A 198 41.65 -13.09 -20.58
C LYS A 198 40.53 -13.67 -19.70
N ASP A 199 39.34 -13.77 -20.28
CA ASP A 199 38.12 -14.27 -19.64
C ASP A 199 37.68 -13.45 -18.40
N ILE A 200 37.99 -12.15 -18.37
CA ILE A 200 37.55 -11.22 -17.32
C ILE A 200 36.15 -10.63 -17.57
N SER A 201 35.70 -10.65 -18.83
CA SER A 201 34.35 -10.24 -19.23
C SER A 201 33.43 -11.45 -19.47
N TRP A 202 32.13 -11.19 -19.68
CA TRP A 202 31.17 -12.26 -19.97
C TRP A 202 31.31 -12.73 -21.41
N LYS A 203 31.37 -14.05 -21.62
CA LYS A 203 31.47 -14.66 -22.96
C LYS A 203 30.40 -14.14 -23.94
N SER A 204 29.18 -13.89 -23.45
CA SER A 204 28.08 -13.32 -24.24
C SER A 204 28.32 -11.86 -24.66
N ASP A 205 29.01 -11.06 -23.86
CA ASP A 205 29.36 -9.69 -24.23
C ASP A 205 30.39 -9.73 -25.37
N ARG A 206 31.44 -10.54 -25.23
CA ARG A 206 32.46 -10.78 -26.29
C ARG A 206 31.90 -11.36 -27.59
N SER A 207 30.85 -12.19 -27.53
CA SER A 207 30.34 -12.90 -28.72
C SER A 207 29.13 -12.25 -29.40
N SER A 208 28.48 -11.25 -28.77
CA SER A 208 27.21 -10.70 -29.29
C SER A 208 27.01 -9.18 -29.13
N LYS A 209 27.81 -8.51 -28.29
CA LYS A 209 27.68 -7.06 -28.05
C LYS A 209 28.83 -6.24 -28.63
N PHE A 210 30.01 -6.84 -28.72
CA PHE A 210 31.20 -6.24 -29.32
C PHE A 210 31.58 -7.05 -30.55
N GLY A 211 31.71 -6.38 -31.70
CA GLY A 211 32.04 -7.02 -32.97
C GLY A 211 33.51 -7.44 -33.04
N SER A 212 33.77 -8.57 -33.71
CA SER A 212 35.14 -9.01 -34.07
C SER A 212 35.68 -8.35 -35.34
N ASP A 213 34.82 -7.61 -36.04
CA ASP A 213 35.07 -6.84 -37.26
C ASP A 213 35.23 -5.34 -37.02
N VAL A 214 34.93 -4.86 -35.79
CA VAL A 214 35.00 -3.46 -35.37
C VAL A 214 36.32 -3.19 -34.64
N TYR A 215 37.05 -2.17 -35.07
CA TYR A 215 38.35 -1.78 -34.53
C TYR A 215 38.31 -0.32 -34.01
N PRO A 216 39.07 0.04 -32.98
CA PRO A 216 39.16 1.42 -32.51
C PRO A 216 39.66 2.37 -33.61
N LYS A 217 39.08 3.57 -33.70
CA LYS A 217 39.45 4.62 -34.65
C LYS A 217 39.28 5.99 -34.00
N ASN A 218 40.27 6.86 -34.18
CA ASN A 218 40.26 8.25 -33.70
C ASN A 218 40.04 8.41 -32.17
N PHE A 219 40.20 7.34 -31.40
CA PHE A 219 39.83 7.27 -29.99
C PHE A 219 40.95 7.88 -29.11
N GLN A 220 40.57 8.79 -28.20
CA GLN A 220 41.52 9.61 -27.41
C GLN A 220 42.51 10.44 -28.26
N GLY A 221 42.17 10.78 -29.51
CA GLY A 221 42.99 11.61 -30.41
C GLY A 221 42.75 13.12 -30.28
N GLY A 222 41.96 13.55 -29.30
CA GLY A 222 41.59 14.96 -29.09
C GLY A 222 42.55 15.73 -28.18
N PHE A 223 42.28 17.03 -27.99
CA PHE A 223 43.01 17.90 -27.05
C PHE A 223 42.74 17.55 -25.57
N MET A 224 41.63 16.88 -25.28
CA MET A 224 41.31 16.34 -23.96
C MET A 224 41.29 14.81 -24.06
N VAL A 225 42.07 14.16 -23.21
CA VAL A 225 42.12 12.70 -23.06
C VAL A 225 41.33 12.36 -21.80
N GLY A 226 40.29 11.54 -21.94
CA GLY A 226 39.38 11.20 -20.84
C GLY A 226 39.75 9.95 -20.06
N GLY A 227 40.72 9.17 -20.56
CA GLY A 227 40.99 7.83 -20.05
C GLY A 227 42.04 7.07 -20.86
N ALA A 228 41.96 5.74 -20.83
CA ALA A 228 42.93 4.87 -21.48
C ALA A 228 42.80 4.92 -23.00
N LYS A 229 43.91 4.68 -23.71
CA LYS A 229 43.93 4.45 -25.15
C LYS A 229 43.65 2.97 -25.44
N LEU A 230 42.92 2.70 -26.51
CA LEU A 230 42.65 1.34 -27.01
C LEU A 230 43.70 0.94 -28.04
N ASN A 231 43.90 -0.37 -28.22
CA ASN A 231 44.82 -0.88 -29.22
C ASN A 231 44.13 -0.96 -30.59
N GLU A 232 44.56 -0.15 -31.56
CA GLU A 232 43.98 -0.08 -32.91
C GLU A 232 44.15 -1.38 -33.71
N SER A 233 45.15 -2.21 -33.39
CA SER A 233 45.38 -3.51 -34.03
C SER A 233 44.49 -4.64 -33.49
N LYS A 234 43.69 -4.40 -32.44
CA LYS A 234 42.81 -5.41 -31.84
C LYS A 234 41.33 -5.05 -32.00
N PRO A 235 40.46 -6.00 -32.40
CA PRO A 235 39.03 -5.76 -32.47
C PRO A 235 38.41 -5.57 -31.08
N LEU A 236 37.25 -4.90 -31.01
CA LEU A 236 36.61 -4.53 -29.73
C LEU A 236 36.21 -5.75 -28.87
N ASN A 237 35.92 -6.90 -29.48
CA ASN A 237 35.57 -8.14 -28.75
C ASN A 237 36.74 -8.75 -27.94
N GLU A 238 37.99 -8.43 -28.31
CA GLU A 238 39.19 -8.90 -27.60
C GLU A 238 39.70 -7.92 -26.54
N GLN A 239 39.19 -6.68 -26.53
CA GLN A 239 39.60 -5.64 -25.59
C GLN A 239 38.73 -5.72 -24.31
N GLU A 240 38.93 -6.79 -23.53
CA GLU A 240 38.07 -7.10 -22.39
C GLU A 240 38.00 -6.01 -21.31
N ASP A 241 39.09 -5.24 -21.09
CA ASP A 241 39.12 -4.09 -20.19
C ASP A 241 38.01 -3.05 -20.54
N LEU A 242 37.83 -2.79 -21.85
CA LEU A 242 36.75 -1.92 -22.36
C LEU A 242 35.38 -2.57 -22.10
N ILE A 243 35.23 -3.87 -22.35
CA ILE A 243 33.96 -4.59 -22.17
C ILE A 243 33.50 -4.54 -20.70
N VAL A 244 34.43 -4.72 -19.75
CA VAL A 244 34.17 -4.59 -18.31
C VAL A 244 33.75 -3.17 -17.94
N TRP A 245 34.41 -2.15 -18.50
CA TRP A 245 34.08 -0.75 -18.23
C TRP A 245 32.72 -0.32 -18.80
N MET A 246 32.44 -0.68 -20.06
CA MET A 246 31.20 -0.34 -20.79
C MET A 246 29.93 -0.91 -20.14
N ARG A 247 30.08 -1.92 -19.27
CA ARG A 247 29.00 -2.45 -18.44
C ARG A 247 28.78 -1.55 -17.21
N THR A 248 28.00 -0.50 -17.39
CA THR A 248 27.72 0.53 -16.36
C THR A 248 27.28 -0.05 -15.01
N ALA A 249 27.87 0.47 -13.92
CA ALA A 249 27.48 0.15 -12.55
C ALA A 249 26.18 0.85 -12.14
N ALA A 250 25.42 0.24 -11.22
CA ALA A 250 24.17 0.78 -10.70
C ALA A 250 24.35 1.75 -9.51
N LEU A 251 25.49 1.65 -8.82
CA LEU A 251 25.85 2.41 -7.61
C LEU A 251 27.08 3.30 -7.88
N PRO A 252 27.28 4.41 -7.14
CA PRO A 252 28.42 5.30 -7.31
C PRO A 252 29.74 4.75 -6.74
N THR A 253 29.64 3.79 -5.82
CA THR A 253 30.74 2.91 -5.39
C THR A 253 30.59 1.59 -6.14
N PHE A 254 31.61 1.19 -6.88
CA PHE A 254 31.60 -0.07 -7.62
C PHE A 254 32.99 -0.66 -7.80
N ARG A 255 33.05 -1.99 -7.84
CA ARG A 255 34.24 -2.77 -8.22
C ARG A 255 34.14 -3.21 -9.69
N LYS A 256 35.26 -3.24 -10.41
CA LYS A 256 35.41 -3.79 -11.76
C LYS A 256 36.60 -4.75 -11.78
N LEU A 257 36.48 -5.85 -12.53
CA LEU A 257 37.56 -6.82 -12.64
C LEU A 257 38.63 -6.31 -13.61
N TYR A 258 39.89 -6.26 -13.16
CA TYR A 258 41.07 -5.88 -13.95
C TYR A 258 41.78 -7.10 -14.54
N GLY A 259 41.81 -8.21 -13.80
CA GLY A 259 42.61 -9.39 -14.13
C GLY A 259 42.52 -10.44 -13.04
N LYS A 260 43.18 -11.58 -13.27
CA LYS A 260 43.34 -12.66 -12.29
C LYS A 260 44.79 -13.12 -12.23
N ILE A 261 45.25 -13.48 -11.04
CA ILE A 261 46.53 -14.14 -10.79
C ILE A 261 46.24 -15.64 -10.64
N GLU A 262 46.89 -16.47 -11.44
CA GLU A 262 46.63 -17.92 -11.52
C GLU A 262 47.62 -18.74 -10.67
N THR A 263 48.37 -18.07 -9.79
CA THR A 263 49.28 -18.67 -8.79
C THR A 263 48.75 -18.45 -7.37
N ASN A 264 48.87 -19.48 -6.51
CA ASN A 264 48.57 -19.35 -5.09
C ASN A 264 49.56 -18.39 -4.40
N LEU A 265 49.11 -17.72 -3.34
CA LEU A 265 49.96 -16.94 -2.44
C LEU A 265 49.94 -17.56 -1.05
N GLU A 266 51.11 -17.83 -0.47
CA GLU A 266 51.26 -18.45 0.84
C GLU A 266 51.43 -17.40 1.94
N VAL A 267 51.19 -17.81 3.19
CA VAL A 267 51.32 -16.91 4.35
C VAL A 267 52.77 -16.44 4.49
N ASN A 268 52.95 -15.15 4.76
CA ASN A 268 54.22 -14.42 4.78
C ASN A 268 54.94 -14.25 3.43
N ASP A 269 54.30 -14.55 2.29
CA ASP A 269 54.82 -14.06 1.01
C ASP A 269 54.75 -12.53 0.98
N MET A 270 55.85 -11.88 0.60
CA MET A 270 55.92 -10.44 0.37
C MET A 270 55.63 -10.16 -1.10
N ILE A 271 54.54 -9.44 -1.35
CA ILE A 271 54.10 -8.99 -2.65
C ILE A 271 54.42 -7.51 -2.79
N GLU A 272 55.21 -7.18 -3.79
CA GLU A 272 55.43 -5.82 -4.25
C GLU A 272 54.39 -5.51 -5.33
N ILE A 273 53.74 -4.36 -5.22
CA ILE A 273 52.64 -3.93 -6.08
C ILE A 273 53.02 -2.58 -6.67
N VAL A 274 53.32 -2.57 -7.96
CA VAL A 274 53.64 -1.35 -8.70
C VAL A 274 52.37 -0.84 -9.37
N ILE A 275 51.93 0.35 -8.95
CA ILE A 275 50.69 1.00 -9.35
C ILE A 275 51.02 2.25 -10.18
N GLU A 276 50.52 2.35 -11.40
CA GLU A 276 50.59 3.57 -12.21
C GLU A 276 49.30 4.40 -11.99
N ASN A 277 49.39 5.46 -11.19
CA ASN A 277 48.27 6.29 -10.75
C ASN A 277 47.90 7.37 -11.80
N ASN A 278 47.21 6.99 -12.87
CA ASN A 278 46.92 7.85 -14.03
C ASN A 278 45.50 8.45 -14.02
N TYR A 279 44.51 7.79 -13.42
CA TYR A 279 43.10 8.15 -13.51
C TYR A 279 42.73 9.23 -12.50
N ASN A 280 42.36 10.42 -12.97
CA ASN A 280 42.01 11.55 -12.10
C ASN A 280 40.68 11.34 -11.37
N THR A 281 40.74 11.15 -10.05
CA THR A 281 39.57 11.13 -9.16
C THR A 281 39.49 12.32 -8.22
N TYR A 282 40.58 13.07 -8.05
CA TYR A 282 40.67 14.21 -7.14
C TYR A 282 39.73 15.35 -7.54
N GLU A 283 39.52 15.55 -8.85
CA GLU A 283 38.67 16.63 -9.39
C GLU A 283 37.19 16.54 -9.01
N PHE A 284 36.67 15.33 -8.76
CA PHE A 284 35.31 15.10 -8.30
C PHE A 284 35.23 14.54 -6.87
N GLY A 285 36.35 14.51 -6.13
CA GLY A 285 36.41 13.97 -4.78
C GLY A 285 36.04 12.48 -4.71
N GLY A 286 36.52 11.68 -5.68
CA GLY A 286 36.42 10.23 -5.65
C GLY A 286 37.67 9.55 -5.07
N THR A 287 37.51 8.33 -4.58
CA THR A 287 38.59 7.51 -4.03
C THR A 287 38.89 6.30 -4.91
N LYS A 288 40.13 5.79 -4.83
CA LYS A 288 40.61 4.66 -5.63
C LYS A 288 41.21 3.60 -4.73
N THR A 289 40.67 2.38 -4.86
CA THR A 289 41.06 1.25 -4.04
C THR A 289 41.32 0.04 -4.91
N LEU A 290 42.50 -0.55 -4.76
CA LEU A 290 42.88 -1.83 -5.35
C LEU A 290 42.41 -2.94 -4.39
N VAL A 291 41.72 -3.95 -4.90
CA VAL A 291 41.20 -5.07 -4.11
C VAL A 291 41.65 -6.39 -4.73
N LEU A 292 42.47 -7.13 -3.99
CA LEU A 292 42.78 -8.54 -4.28
C LEU A 292 41.78 -9.40 -3.51
N SER A 293 41.07 -10.30 -4.20
CA SER A 293 40.03 -11.13 -3.59
C SER A 293 40.12 -12.57 -4.10
N THR A 294 40.02 -13.55 -3.22
CA THR A 294 39.57 -14.89 -3.64
C THR A 294 38.06 -14.86 -3.94
N THR A 295 37.49 -15.95 -4.46
CA THR A 295 36.03 -16.09 -4.59
C THR A 295 35.61 -17.48 -4.18
N THR A 296 34.43 -17.60 -3.58
CA THR A 296 33.75 -18.88 -3.39
C THR A 296 32.55 -19.00 -4.33
N TRP A 297 31.81 -20.11 -4.24
CA TRP A 297 30.62 -20.36 -5.07
C TRP A 297 29.53 -19.28 -4.96
N ILE A 298 29.54 -18.48 -3.89
CA ILE A 298 28.58 -17.39 -3.65
C ILE A 298 29.06 -16.04 -4.19
N GLY A 299 30.32 -15.94 -4.64
CA GLY A 299 30.97 -14.72 -5.12
C GLY A 299 32.13 -14.25 -4.22
N GLY A 300 32.25 -12.93 -4.07
CA GLY A 300 33.22 -12.29 -3.16
C GLY A 300 32.69 -12.10 -1.73
N LYS A 301 33.40 -11.33 -0.91
CA LYS A 301 33.10 -11.15 0.52
C LYS A 301 31.82 -10.33 0.73
N ASN A 302 30.70 -11.00 1.00
CA ASN A 302 29.42 -10.37 1.29
C ASN A 302 28.61 -11.13 2.38
N PRO A 303 28.83 -10.84 3.68
CA PRO A 303 28.17 -11.54 4.77
C PRO A 303 26.67 -11.20 4.90
N PHE A 304 26.15 -10.23 4.14
CA PHE A 304 24.74 -9.82 4.21
C PHE A 304 23.79 -11.00 3.94
N LEU A 305 24.06 -11.81 2.92
CA LEU A 305 23.16 -12.90 2.53
C LEU A 305 23.08 -13.96 3.62
N GLY A 306 24.24 -14.39 4.16
CA GLY A 306 24.31 -15.31 5.30
C GLY A 306 23.59 -14.76 6.53
N ARG A 307 23.88 -13.51 6.92
CA ARG A 307 23.22 -12.83 8.06
C ARG A 307 21.70 -12.68 7.87
N ALA A 308 21.24 -12.42 6.65
CA ALA A 308 19.81 -12.33 6.35
C ALA A 308 19.10 -13.68 6.46
N TYR A 309 19.71 -14.77 5.94
CA TYR A 309 19.20 -16.12 6.12
C TYR A 309 19.17 -16.55 7.60
N LEU A 310 20.23 -16.24 8.36
CA LEU A 310 20.28 -16.49 9.81
C LEU A 310 19.22 -15.69 10.58
N PHE A 311 19.02 -14.42 10.25
CA PHE A 311 18.01 -13.57 10.89
C PHE A 311 16.58 -14.07 10.58
N ILE A 312 16.27 -14.35 9.32
CA ILE A 312 14.94 -14.85 8.92
C ILE A 312 14.69 -16.26 9.47
N GLY A 313 15.69 -17.14 9.43
CA GLY A 313 15.61 -18.49 9.97
C GLY A 313 15.46 -18.50 11.50
N GLY A 314 16.25 -17.69 12.20
CA GLY A 314 16.18 -17.49 13.64
C GLY A 314 14.84 -16.89 14.08
N LEU A 315 14.38 -15.83 13.41
CA LEU A 315 13.06 -15.25 13.65
C LEU A 315 11.94 -16.27 13.38
N SER A 316 12.08 -17.10 12.34
CA SER A 316 11.13 -18.17 12.04
C SER A 316 11.09 -19.23 13.14
N LEU A 317 12.23 -19.63 13.71
CA LEU A 317 12.25 -20.53 14.87
C LEU A 317 11.69 -19.87 16.14
N ILE A 318 11.99 -18.60 16.40
CA ILE A 318 11.41 -17.85 17.53
C ILE A 318 9.88 -17.77 17.40
N LEU A 319 9.37 -17.51 16.20
CA LEU A 319 7.93 -17.52 15.91
C LEU A 319 7.34 -18.93 16.02
N ALA A 320 8.04 -19.98 15.55
CA ALA A 320 7.60 -21.36 15.70
C ALA A 320 7.51 -21.77 17.18
N VAL A 321 8.52 -21.47 18.00
CA VAL A 321 8.50 -21.69 19.45
C VAL A 321 7.40 -20.86 20.11
N GLY A 322 7.23 -19.59 19.73
CA GLY A 322 6.13 -18.74 20.20
C GLY A 322 4.75 -19.31 19.87
N PHE A 323 4.56 -19.84 18.66
CA PHE A 323 3.32 -20.52 18.26
C PHE A 323 3.13 -21.86 18.96
N ILE A 324 4.20 -22.63 19.23
CA ILE A 324 4.13 -23.85 20.05
C ILE A 324 3.72 -23.51 21.48
N LEU A 325 4.34 -22.51 22.10
CA LEU A 325 3.99 -22.05 23.45
C LEU A 325 2.54 -21.55 23.51
N LEU A 326 2.11 -20.72 22.56
CA LEU A 326 0.71 -20.29 22.48
C LEU A 326 -0.26 -21.45 22.25
N TYR A 327 0.13 -22.44 21.45
CA TYR A 327 -0.66 -23.65 21.17
C TYR A 327 -0.75 -24.59 22.39
N VAL A 328 0.28 -24.67 23.22
CA VAL A 328 0.31 -25.51 24.44
C VAL A 328 -0.31 -24.81 25.65
N ILE A 329 -0.10 -23.49 25.81
CA ILE A 329 -0.63 -22.70 26.95
C ILE A 329 -2.10 -22.30 26.70
N ARG A 330 -2.48 -22.03 25.45
CA ARG A 330 -3.86 -21.73 25.05
C ARG A 330 -4.27 -22.54 23.82
N PRO A 331 -4.36 -23.89 23.94
CA PRO A 331 -4.89 -24.74 22.89
C PRO A 331 -6.34 -24.36 22.61
N ARG A 332 -6.57 -23.52 21.60
CA ARG A 332 -7.90 -23.38 21.01
C ARG A 332 -8.19 -24.70 20.32
N SER A 333 -9.12 -25.47 20.90
CA SER A 333 -9.70 -26.62 20.20
C SER A 333 -10.08 -26.17 18.80
N THR A 334 -9.57 -26.88 17.79
CA THR A 334 -9.93 -26.56 16.40
C THR A 334 -11.38 -26.94 16.08
N THR A 335 -12.11 -27.52 17.06
CA THR A 335 -13.58 -27.53 17.11
C THR A 335 -14.10 -27.69 18.55
N GLN A 336 -14.60 -26.62 19.18
CA GLN A 336 -15.71 -26.69 20.15
C GLN A 336 -16.24 -25.27 20.48
N ASN A 337 -17.56 -25.10 20.40
CA ASN A 337 -18.26 -23.89 20.84
C ASN A 337 -18.53 -23.99 22.35
N ASN A 338 -18.30 -22.92 23.11
CA ASN A 338 -18.99 -22.70 24.37
C ASN A 338 -19.03 -21.20 24.71
N ASN A 339 -20.24 -20.70 24.98
CA ASN A 339 -20.47 -19.32 25.40
C ASN A 339 -20.22 -19.17 26.90
N ASN A 340 -19.55 -18.09 27.34
CA ASN A 340 -20.16 -17.13 28.26
C ASN A 340 -19.28 -15.91 28.64
N THR A 341 -19.96 -14.76 28.67
CA THR A 341 -19.78 -13.60 29.56
C THR A 341 -18.48 -12.77 29.59
N ASN A 342 -18.66 -11.53 29.10
CA ASN A 342 -18.32 -10.25 29.75
C ASN A 342 -17.01 -9.50 29.44
N ASN A 343 -17.21 -8.17 29.36
CA ASN A 343 -16.28 -7.05 29.51
C ASN A 343 -15.53 -6.48 28.28
N PHE A 344 -16.14 -5.40 27.76
CA PHE A 344 -15.56 -4.09 27.42
C PHE A 344 -14.68 -3.86 26.17
N ASN A 345 -15.10 -2.80 25.46
CA ASN A 345 -14.35 -1.77 24.73
C ASN A 345 -14.07 -1.91 23.21
N PHE A 346 -14.56 -0.88 22.51
CA PHE A 346 -14.08 -0.26 21.27
C PHE A 346 -13.94 -1.14 20.01
N LEU A 347 -15.04 -1.20 19.25
CA LEU A 347 -15.01 -1.48 17.81
C LEU A 347 -15.01 -0.17 17.00
N ARG A 348 -13.89 0.09 16.33
CA ARG A 348 -13.82 1.07 15.24
C ARG A 348 -14.61 0.53 14.04
N SER A 349 -15.52 1.35 13.54
CA SER A 349 -16.32 1.11 12.35
C SER A 349 -15.42 0.94 11.09
N HIS A 350 -15.90 0.35 9.99
CA HIS A 350 -17.27 0.38 9.51
C HIS A 350 -17.62 -0.79 8.60
N SER A 351 -18.92 -1.16 8.66
CA SER A 351 -19.73 -1.56 7.51
C SER A 351 -19.41 -2.97 6.99
N THR A 352 -20.39 -3.87 6.82
CA THR A 352 -21.35 -3.69 5.72
C THR A 352 -22.46 -4.78 5.65
N LYS A 353 -23.70 -4.40 5.97
CA LYS A 353 -24.91 -4.42 5.09
C LYS A 353 -25.64 -5.75 4.70
N GLU A 354 -26.97 -5.77 4.86
CA GLU A 354 -28.03 -6.83 4.90
C GLU A 354 -29.00 -6.98 3.64
N THR A 355 -30.30 -7.28 3.90
CA THR A 355 -31.64 -7.07 3.23
C THR A 355 -32.33 -8.16 2.39
N ALA A 356 -33.25 -8.90 3.03
CA ALA A 356 -34.61 -9.29 2.58
C ALA A 356 -35.09 -8.91 1.17
N PRO A 357 -36.02 -9.70 0.59
CA PRO A 357 -37.46 -9.38 0.73
C PRO A 357 -38.33 -10.51 1.37
N PHE A 358 -39.65 -10.53 1.12
CA PHE A 358 -40.79 -10.62 2.09
C PHE A 358 -41.31 -12.06 2.40
N SER A 359 -42.43 -12.38 3.08
CA SER A 359 -43.64 -11.66 3.58
C SER A 359 -44.29 -12.46 4.77
N ASN A 360 -45.36 -12.09 5.50
CA ASN A 360 -46.26 -10.91 5.49
C ASN A 360 -47.04 -10.72 6.84
N LEU A 361 -47.61 -9.52 7.03
CA LEU A 361 -48.83 -9.12 7.79
C LEU A 361 -49.13 -9.53 9.27
N LEU A 362 -49.15 -8.48 10.12
CA LEU A 362 -50.27 -7.97 10.96
C LEU A 362 -50.30 -8.11 12.52
N VAL A 363 -50.32 -6.91 13.14
CA VAL A 363 -50.94 -6.46 14.41
C VAL A 363 -50.14 -6.48 15.73
N SER A 364 -50.16 -5.28 16.33
CA SER A 364 -49.62 -4.68 17.57
C SER A 364 -50.50 -4.90 18.84
N PRO A 365 -50.25 -4.30 20.04
CA PRO A 365 -49.02 -3.72 20.67
C PRO A 365 -48.80 -4.07 22.18
N GLN A 366 -47.68 -3.59 22.77
CA GLN A 366 -47.48 -3.15 24.19
C GLN A 366 -47.56 -4.21 25.35
N HIS A 367 -46.82 -4.17 26.47
CA HIS A 367 -46.36 -3.06 27.34
C HIS A 367 -45.15 -3.48 28.25
N LEU A 368 -44.70 -2.61 29.19
CA LEU A 368 -43.48 -2.72 30.04
C LEU A 368 -43.45 -3.89 31.07
N SER A 369 -42.26 -4.41 31.41
CA SER A 369 -41.57 -4.20 32.73
C SER A 369 -40.40 -5.19 33.03
N CYS A 370 -39.61 -4.88 34.06
CA CYS A 370 -38.44 -5.60 34.63
C CYS A 370 -38.69 -5.75 36.16
N PRO A 371 -37.84 -6.38 37.03
CA PRO A 371 -36.60 -7.16 36.81
C PRO A 371 -36.46 -8.44 37.72
N THR A 372 -35.22 -8.94 37.92
CA THR A 372 -34.71 -9.80 39.04
C THR A 372 -35.11 -11.29 39.15
N LEU A 373 -34.36 -12.19 39.84
CA LEU A 373 -32.91 -12.47 39.94
C LEU A 373 -32.70 -13.82 40.69
N SER A 374 -31.61 -14.55 40.38
CA SER A 374 -30.86 -15.51 41.25
C SER A 374 -30.77 -17.02 40.87
N ARG A 375 -29.52 -17.53 41.02
CA ARG A 375 -28.97 -18.84 41.47
C ARG A 375 -29.89 -20.08 41.67
N SER A 376 -29.43 -21.34 41.56
CA SER A 376 -28.15 -21.92 41.06
C SER A 376 -28.13 -23.47 41.15
N LEU A 377 -27.33 -24.12 40.28
CA LEU A 377 -26.56 -25.37 40.50
C LEU A 377 -27.27 -26.74 40.66
N GLN A 378 -26.98 -27.59 39.65
CA GLN A 378 -26.36 -28.92 39.74
C GLN A 378 -27.16 -30.25 39.78
N ASN A 379 -26.66 -31.13 38.89
CA ASN A 379 -26.54 -32.59 38.92
C ASN A 379 -27.69 -33.49 38.41
N SER A 380 -27.31 -34.23 37.35
CA SER A 380 -27.88 -35.44 36.77
C SER A 380 -27.24 -36.70 37.46
N PRO A 381 -27.33 -37.95 36.95
CA PRO A 381 -28.04 -38.50 35.77
C PRO A 381 -28.78 -39.85 36.01
N LEU A 382 -29.52 -40.35 34.99
CA LEU A 382 -29.30 -41.65 34.30
C LEU A 382 -30.48 -42.06 33.38
N HIS A 383 -30.15 -42.87 32.36
CA HIS A 383 -30.97 -43.40 31.24
C HIS A 383 -31.46 -44.85 31.53
N PRO A 384 -32.08 -45.62 30.58
CA PRO A 384 -33.00 -45.34 29.44
C PRO A 384 -34.23 -46.30 29.42
N ILE A 385 -35.09 -46.28 28.37
CA ILE A 385 -35.50 -47.45 27.50
C ILE A 385 -36.81 -47.20 26.66
N PHE A 386 -36.66 -47.34 25.33
CA PHE A 386 -37.57 -47.79 24.26
C PHE A 386 -39.08 -47.41 24.10
N SER A 387 -39.36 -46.87 22.89
CA SER A 387 -40.31 -47.37 21.86
C SER A 387 -41.79 -46.92 21.74
N SER A 388 -42.21 -46.85 20.47
CA SER A 388 -43.57 -46.85 19.87
C SER A 388 -44.54 -45.66 20.08
N SER A 389 -44.78 -44.95 18.97
CA SER A 389 -46.01 -44.25 18.57
C SER A 389 -47.24 -45.21 18.52
N PRO A 390 -48.52 -44.79 18.32
CA PRO A 390 -48.97 -43.52 17.70
C PRO A 390 -50.30 -42.93 18.24
N THR A 391 -50.88 -42.02 17.44
CA THR A 391 -52.30 -41.58 17.37
C THR A 391 -52.77 -40.41 18.25
N LEU A 392 -53.77 -39.72 17.72
CA LEU A 392 -54.13 -38.32 17.94
C LEU A 392 -55.59 -38.23 18.40
N SER A 393 -55.90 -37.52 19.48
CA SER A 393 -57.20 -36.84 19.66
C SER A 393 -57.09 -35.74 20.72
N THR A 394 -57.89 -34.68 20.55
CA THR A 394 -57.81 -33.44 21.33
C THR A 394 -59.02 -33.28 22.25
N SER A 395 -58.83 -32.82 23.49
CA SER A 395 -59.52 -31.61 23.99
C SER A 395 -59.19 -31.23 25.45
N LYS A 396 -58.86 -29.95 25.61
CA LYS A 396 -59.22 -29.03 26.71
C LYS A 396 -58.94 -29.40 28.19
N LEU A 397 -57.91 -28.71 28.67
CA LEU A 397 -58.00 -27.67 29.72
C LEU A 397 -57.90 -28.08 31.21
N SER A 398 -56.66 -28.26 31.68
CA SER A 398 -56.18 -27.69 32.94
C SER A 398 -54.66 -27.56 32.92
N ASP A 399 -54.13 -26.61 33.71
CA ASP A 399 -52.71 -26.31 33.97
C ASP A 399 -51.80 -25.80 32.83
N SER A 400 -51.21 -24.63 33.13
CA SER A 400 -49.93 -24.09 32.64
C SER A 400 -49.72 -23.75 31.14
N ASP A 401 -49.05 -22.61 30.96
CA ASP A 401 -48.35 -22.07 29.78
C ASP A 401 -49.14 -21.73 28.49
N PRO A 402 -48.85 -20.56 27.87
CA PRO A 402 -49.37 -20.24 26.54
C PRO A 402 -48.69 -21.12 25.47
N GLN A 403 -49.47 -22.01 24.86
CA GLN A 403 -49.00 -22.91 23.80
C GLN A 403 -48.53 -22.17 22.55
N THR A 404 -47.23 -22.18 22.29
CA THR A 404 -46.63 -21.69 21.04
C THR A 404 -46.99 -22.62 19.87
N THR A 405 -47.72 -22.10 18.88
CA THR A 405 -48.00 -22.82 17.62
C THR A 405 -46.91 -22.57 16.58
N TYR A 406 -46.28 -23.64 16.09
CA TYR A 406 -45.23 -23.59 15.08
C TYR A 406 -45.80 -24.00 13.72
N HIS A 407 -45.61 -23.17 12.69
CA HIS A 407 -45.96 -23.49 11.30
C HIS A 407 -44.71 -23.37 10.41
N CYS A 408 -44.54 -24.29 9.46
CA CYS A 408 -43.40 -24.28 8.55
C CYS A 408 -43.62 -23.26 7.43
N ALA A 409 -42.89 -22.15 7.44
CA ALA A 409 -43.09 -21.05 6.49
C ALA A 409 -42.51 -21.31 5.09
N SER A 410 -41.44 -22.13 4.97
CA SER A 410 -40.81 -22.48 3.70
C SER A 410 -39.89 -23.70 3.84
N SER A 411 -39.69 -24.45 2.76
CA SER A 411 -38.74 -25.57 2.67
C SER A 411 -38.07 -25.58 1.29
N VAL A 412 -36.73 -25.63 1.27
CA VAL A 412 -35.92 -25.51 0.05
C VAL A 412 -35.00 -26.71 -0.10
N LEU A 413 -35.30 -27.59 -1.05
CA LEU A 413 -34.49 -28.76 -1.39
C LEU A 413 -33.46 -28.43 -2.48
N ARG A 414 -32.20 -28.85 -2.30
CA ARG A 414 -31.10 -28.69 -3.27
C ARG A 414 -30.21 -29.94 -3.28
N ASN A 415 -29.63 -30.25 -4.45
CA ASN A 415 -28.88 -31.50 -4.68
C ASN A 415 -27.42 -31.48 -4.15
N ASP A 416 -27.09 -30.59 -3.21
CA ASP A 416 -25.71 -30.39 -2.71
C ASP A 416 -25.41 -31.23 -1.44
N GLY A 417 -25.96 -32.44 -1.38
CA GLY A 417 -25.88 -33.33 -0.21
C GLY A 417 -26.79 -32.90 0.95
N GLN A 418 -26.73 -33.65 2.05
CA GLN A 418 -27.54 -33.38 3.25
C GLN A 418 -27.09 -32.05 3.91
N ILE A 419 -28.04 -31.25 4.38
CA ILE A 419 -27.74 -30.09 5.24
C ILE A 419 -27.44 -30.61 6.64
N ILE A 420 -26.25 -30.32 7.15
CA ILE A 420 -25.72 -30.88 8.40
C ILE A 420 -25.65 -29.82 9.50
N SER A 421 -25.42 -28.56 9.13
CA SER A 421 -25.34 -27.45 10.07
C SER A 421 -26.03 -26.20 9.56
N LEU A 422 -26.59 -25.44 10.50
CA LEU A 422 -27.26 -24.17 10.27
C LEU A 422 -26.75 -23.16 11.29
N ALA A 423 -26.46 -21.94 10.87
CA ALA A 423 -26.21 -20.83 11.79
C ALA A 423 -26.95 -19.58 11.31
N LEU A 424 -27.57 -18.85 12.24
CA LEU A 424 -28.13 -17.52 11.97
C LEU A 424 -27.12 -16.46 12.36
N SER A 425 -26.95 -15.45 11.50
CA SER A 425 -26.28 -14.21 11.86
C SER A 425 -27.28 -13.18 12.36
N SER A 426 -26.86 -12.31 13.29
CA SER A 426 -27.68 -11.25 13.88
C SER A 426 -28.20 -10.22 12.86
N ASN A 427 -27.69 -10.21 11.63
CA ASN A 427 -28.13 -9.38 10.49
C ASN A 427 -29.14 -10.08 9.55
N GLY A 428 -29.86 -11.09 10.04
CA GLY A 428 -30.93 -11.76 9.30
C GLY A 428 -30.46 -12.70 8.18
N LEU A 429 -29.20 -13.16 8.20
CA LEU A 429 -28.67 -14.12 7.23
C LEU A 429 -28.61 -15.53 7.84
N VAL A 430 -29.09 -16.53 7.11
CA VAL A 430 -28.94 -17.96 7.47
C VAL A 430 -27.81 -18.56 6.66
N TYR A 431 -26.93 -19.30 7.32
CA TYR A 431 -25.83 -19.99 6.69
C TYR A 431 -26.07 -21.50 6.80
N THR A 432 -26.13 -22.20 5.66
CA THR A 432 -26.24 -23.67 5.63
C THR A 432 -24.89 -24.30 5.32
N GLY A 433 -24.42 -25.16 6.22
CA GLY A 433 -23.39 -26.13 5.94
C GLY A 433 -24.00 -27.46 5.49
N SER A 434 -23.59 -27.97 4.33
CA SER A 434 -24.02 -29.29 3.82
C SER A 434 -22.85 -30.28 3.74
N ASP A 435 -23.11 -31.50 3.26
CA ASP A 435 -22.05 -32.46 2.90
C ASP A 435 -21.12 -31.93 1.77
N SER A 436 -21.50 -30.85 1.07
CA SER A 436 -20.68 -30.22 0.02
C SER A 436 -19.49 -29.41 0.57
N ASN A 437 -18.65 -28.89 -0.33
CA ASN A 437 -17.56 -27.96 0.01
C ASN A 437 -17.99 -26.48 0.05
N VAL A 438 -19.29 -26.22 0.11
CA VAL A 438 -19.89 -24.89 0.05
C VAL A 438 -20.71 -24.64 1.31
N VAL A 439 -20.43 -23.54 2.00
CA VAL A 439 -21.37 -22.93 2.95
C VAL A 439 -22.19 -21.91 2.17
N ARG A 440 -23.48 -22.15 2.03
CA ARG A 440 -24.40 -21.24 1.33
C ARG A 440 -24.97 -20.22 2.31
N VAL A 441 -25.18 -19.00 1.83
CA VAL A 441 -25.69 -17.87 2.61
C VAL A 441 -27.03 -17.45 2.03
N TRP A 442 -28.05 -17.47 2.87
CA TRP A 442 -29.46 -17.27 2.54
C TRP A 442 -30.01 -16.07 3.30
N LYS A 443 -31.04 -15.44 2.74
CA LYS A 443 -31.52 -14.14 3.19
C LYS A 443 -32.90 -14.21 3.85
N LEU A 444 -32.93 -13.84 5.14
CA LEU A 444 -34.08 -13.35 5.91
C LEU A 444 -35.09 -12.47 5.17
N PRO A 445 -36.42 -12.73 5.06
CA PRO A 445 -37.18 -13.99 5.21
C PRO A 445 -37.38 -14.84 3.95
N GLU A 446 -37.14 -14.33 2.74
CA GLU A 446 -37.39 -15.06 1.47
C GLU A 446 -36.58 -16.36 1.28
N PHE A 447 -35.56 -16.61 2.12
CA PHE A 447 -34.60 -17.70 1.95
C PHE A 447 -33.90 -17.67 0.56
N SER A 448 -33.67 -16.47 0.03
CA SER A 448 -32.98 -16.28 -1.25
C SER A 448 -31.45 -16.37 -1.07
N GLU A 449 -30.77 -17.10 -1.97
CA GLU A 449 -29.32 -17.30 -1.87
C GLU A 449 -28.57 -16.01 -2.25
N CYS A 450 -27.88 -15.39 -1.29
CA CYS A 450 -27.16 -14.15 -1.49
C CYS A 450 -25.64 -14.31 -1.61
N GLY A 451 -25.10 -15.50 -1.32
CA GLY A 451 -23.66 -15.78 -1.43
C GLY A 451 -23.27 -17.22 -1.13
N GLN A 452 -22.02 -17.57 -1.45
CA GLN A 452 -21.44 -18.90 -1.23
C GLN A 452 -19.99 -18.77 -0.77
N LEU A 453 -19.65 -19.42 0.35
CA LEU A 453 -18.28 -19.57 0.84
C LEU A 453 -17.77 -20.94 0.42
N ARG A 454 -16.97 -20.98 -0.65
CA ARG A 454 -16.47 -22.23 -1.27
C ARG A 454 -15.07 -22.59 -0.79
N THR A 455 -14.89 -23.75 -0.16
CA THR A 455 -13.58 -24.25 0.30
C THR A 455 -13.06 -25.38 -0.60
N LYS A 456 -12.13 -26.22 -0.15
CA LYS A 456 -11.80 -27.51 -0.77
C LYS A 456 -12.01 -28.71 0.15
N ALA A 457 -12.32 -28.50 1.43
CA ALA A 457 -12.92 -29.53 2.25
C ALA A 457 -14.42 -29.57 2.01
N CYS A 458 -14.93 -30.77 1.79
CA CYS A 458 -16.36 -31.08 1.82
C CYS A 458 -16.82 -31.28 3.27
N ARG A 459 -18.14 -31.43 3.46
CA ARG A 459 -18.81 -31.77 4.71
C ARG A 459 -18.62 -30.76 5.82
N VAL A 460 -19.60 -29.88 5.99
CA VAL A 460 -19.59 -28.83 6.99
C VAL A 460 -20.39 -29.26 8.22
N VAL A 461 -19.66 -29.78 9.20
CA VAL A 461 -20.22 -30.53 10.34
C VAL A 461 -20.82 -29.59 11.39
N ALA A 462 -20.24 -28.42 11.59
CA ALA A 462 -20.78 -27.39 12.47
C ALA A 462 -20.52 -26.00 11.88
N LEU A 463 -21.44 -25.08 12.14
CA LEU A 463 -21.35 -23.69 11.69
C LEU A 463 -21.70 -22.75 12.83
N GLU A 464 -21.01 -21.61 12.89
CA GLU A 464 -21.27 -20.51 13.80
C GLU A 464 -20.96 -19.18 13.11
N VAL A 465 -21.69 -18.12 13.45
CA VAL A 465 -21.52 -16.80 12.84
C VAL A 465 -21.63 -15.71 13.91
N CYS A 466 -20.50 -15.08 14.20
CA CYS A 466 -20.41 -14.02 15.20
C CYS A 466 -19.86 -12.74 14.53
N ASN A 467 -20.68 -11.69 14.51
CA ASN A 467 -20.41 -10.44 13.79
C ASN A 467 -20.10 -10.70 12.30
N ASP A 468 -19.09 -10.03 11.72
CA ASP A 468 -18.67 -10.21 10.31
C ASP A 468 -17.76 -11.45 10.06
N MET A 469 -17.69 -12.37 11.02
CA MET A 469 -16.82 -13.56 10.98
C MET A 469 -17.66 -14.84 10.94
N VAL A 470 -17.51 -15.61 9.86
CA VAL A 470 -18.14 -16.93 9.70
C VAL A 470 -17.15 -18.00 10.08
N TYR A 471 -17.50 -18.83 11.07
CA TYR A 471 -16.71 -19.95 11.57
C TYR A 471 -17.40 -21.24 11.11
N ALA A 472 -16.75 -21.99 10.22
CA ALA A 472 -17.29 -23.27 9.77
C ALA A 472 -16.28 -24.39 10.02
N ALA A 473 -16.72 -25.40 10.74
CA ALA A 473 -15.99 -26.63 11.02
C ALA A 473 -16.30 -27.65 9.92
N TYR A 474 -15.26 -28.11 9.24
CA TYR A 474 -15.39 -29.12 8.19
C TYR A 474 -14.96 -30.48 8.71
N GLY A 475 -15.43 -31.55 8.05
CA GLY A 475 -15.11 -32.94 8.37
C GLY A 475 -13.63 -33.28 8.28
N ASP A 476 -12.79 -32.40 7.70
CA ASP A 476 -11.33 -32.50 7.73
C ASP A 476 -10.68 -32.01 9.05
N GLY A 477 -11.49 -31.75 10.07
CA GLY A 477 -11.04 -31.35 11.41
C GLY A 477 -10.53 -29.91 11.49
N LYS A 478 -10.72 -29.09 10.45
CA LYS A 478 -10.27 -27.70 10.41
C LYS A 478 -11.46 -26.74 10.45
N ILE A 479 -11.59 -25.96 11.54
CA ILE A 479 -12.35 -24.71 11.49
C ILE A 479 -11.63 -23.76 10.52
N ARG A 480 -12.42 -23.21 9.60
CA ARG A 480 -12.04 -22.13 8.71
C ARG A 480 -12.84 -20.90 9.09
N VAL A 481 -12.18 -19.75 9.02
CA VAL A 481 -12.77 -18.47 9.43
C VAL A 481 -12.68 -17.49 8.27
N TRP A 482 -13.83 -16.99 7.81
CA TRP A 482 -13.89 -15.95 6.80
C TRP A 482 -14.23 -14.62 7.44
N ARG A 483 -13.34 -13.64 7.27
CA ARG A 483 -13.70 -12.22 7.40
C ARG A 483 -14.36 -11.78 6.10
N ARG A 484 -15.58 -11.25 6.19
CA ARG A 484 -16.28 -10.72 5.02
C ARG A 484 -15.73 -9.32 4.68
N THR A 485 -15.11 -9.16 3.50
CA THR A 485 -14.72 -7.86 2.93
C THR A 485 -15.39 -7.71 1.57
N TRP A 486 -16.05 -6.58 1.34
CA TRP A 486 -16.94 -6.45 0.19
C TRP A 486 -16.40 -5.48 -0.87
N ASP A 487 -16.29 -5.97 -2.09
CA ASP A 487 -15.65 -5.27 -3.21
C ASP A 487 -16.53 -4.22 -3.92
N LYS A 488 -17.61 -3.74 -3.28
CA LYS A 488 -18.67 -2.94 -3.92
C LYS A 488 -18.63 -1.43 -3.64
N MET A 489 -17.77 -0.95 -2.75
CA MET A 489 -17.62 0.49 -2.45
C MET A 489 -16.38 1.11 -3.12
N LYS A 490 -16.52 1.51 -4.38
CA LYS A 490 -15.45 2.20 -5.14
C LYS A 490 -15.97 3.44 -5.85
N HIS A 491 -15.36 4.58 -5.55
CA HIS A 491 -15.31 5.76 -6.42
C HIS A 491 -14.24 5.57 -7.50
N LYS A 492 -14.27 6.39 -8.55
CA LYS A 492 -13.21 6.45 -9.57
C LYS A 492 -12.00 7.27 -9.10
N GLY A 493 -12.17 8.10 -8.07
CA GLY A 493 -11.13 8.91 -7.45
C GLY A 493 -11.06 8.70 -5.94
N LEU A 494 -10.17 9.45 -5.28
CA LEU A 494 -10.04 9.45 -3.82
C LEU A 494 -11.35 9.93 -3.17
N ILE A 495 -11.76 9.29 -2.07
CA ILE A 495 -12.88 9.73 -1.23
C ILE A 495 -12.37 10.86 -0.35
N THR A 496 -13.08 12.00 -0.37
CA THR A 496 -12.70 13.23 0.34
C THR A 496 -13.45 13.41 1.65
N SER A 497 -14.71 12.99 1.68
CA SER A 497 -15.60 13.16 2.82
C SER A 497 -16.71 12.10 2.82
N MET A 498 -17.26 11.82 4.00
CA MET A 498 -18.35 10.88 4.23
C MET A 498 -19.33 11.47 5.23
N ALA A 499 -20.62 11.24 5.03
CA ALA A 499 -21.69 11.64 5.95
C ALA A 499 -22.69 10.50 6.11
N ILE A 500 -23.28 10.35 7.29
CA ILE A 500 -24.17 9.23 7.62
C ILE A 500 -25.52 9.78 8.10
N ASN A 501 -26.61 9.23 7.58
CA ASN A 501 -27.97 9.41 8.09
C ASN A 501 -28.43 8.05 8.62
N THR A 502 -28.53 7.93 9.94
CA THR A 502 -28.92 6.69 10.61
C THR A 502 -30.43 6.45 10.60
N ALA A 503 -31.24 7.51 10.45
CA ALA A 503 -32.70 7.40 10.41
C ALA A 503 -33.21 6.84 9.07
N GLU A 504 -32.62 7.28 7.95
CA GLU A 504 -32.95 6.77 6.61
C GLU A 504 -32.13 5.56 6.19
N ASP A 505 -31.22 5.08 7.05
CA ASP A 505 -30.28 4.01 6.74
C ASP A 505 -29.43 4.35 5.49
N ILE A 506 -28.73 5.49 5.47
CA ILE A 506 -27.89 5.91 4.31
C ILE A 506 -26.51 6.44 4.73
N LEU A 507 -25.47 5.94 4.05
CA LEU A 507 -24.15 6.55 4.00
C LEU A 507 -23.99 7.29 2.67
N TYR A 508 -23.52 8.53 2.73
CA TYR A 508 -23.07 9.32 1.59
C TYR A 508 -21.54 9.33 1.56
N THR A 509 -20.94 9.16 0.38
CA THR A 509 -19.50 9.30 0.18
C THR A 509 -19.23 10.25 -0.98
N ALA A 510 -18.36 11.23 -0.78
CA ALA A 510 -17.96 12.21 -1.80
C ALA A 510 -16.52 11.98 -2.26
N SER A 511 -16.23 12.36 -3.50
CA SER A 511 -14.93 12.09 -4.11
C SER A 511 -14.45 13.20 -5.04
N LEU A 512 -13.13 13.19 -5.29
CA LEU A 512 -12.50 13.92 -6.38
C LEU A 512 -13.04 13.50 -7.76
N ASP A 513 -13.75 12.38 -7.90
CA ASP A 513 -14.43 11.98 -9.15
C ASP A 513 -15.68 12.81 -9.50
N LYS A 514 -15.94 13.90 -8.76
CA LYS A 514 -17.03 14.85 -8.95
C LYS A 514 -18.43 14.27 -8.63
N THR A 515 -18.49 13.07 -8.05
CA THR A 515 -19.74 12.41 -7.66
C THR A 515 -19.88 12.21 -6.15
N VAL A 516 -21.14 12.24 -5.68
CA VAL A 516 -21.55 11.67 -4.39
C VAL A 516 -22.21 10.32 -4.66
N LYS A 517 -21.77 9.28 -3.96
CA LYS A 517 -22.43 7.98 -3.98
C LYS A 517 -23.26 7.80 -2.72
N VAL A 518 -24.49 7.32 -2.92
CA VAL A 518 -25.48 7.09 -1.87
C VAL A 518 -25.57 5.59 -1.62
N TRP A 519 -25.44 5.16 -0.37
CA TRP A 519 -25.30 3.75 0.01
C TRP A 519 -26.26 3.40 1.17
N ARG A 520 -27.30 2.59 0.93
CA ARG A 520 -28.26 2.17 1.99
C ARG A 520 -27.54 1.35 3.07
N ILE A 521 -27.39 1.76 4.34
CA ILE A 521 -26.48 1.12 5.32
C ILE A 521 -26.87 -0.36 5.62
N THR A 522 -28.07 -0.80 5.22
CA THR A 522 -28.54 -2.20 5.19
C THR A 522 -28.44 -2.98 3.86
N ASP A 523 -27.86 -2.56 2.72
CA ASP A 523 -27.74 -3.48 1.54
C ASP A 523 -26.41 -3.57 0.74
N LEU A 524 -25.40 -2.77 1.10
CA LEU A 524 -24.14 -2.54 0.35
C LEU A 524 -24.24 -2.01 -1.06
N LYS A 525 -25.44 -1.84 -1.54
CA LYS A 525 -25.74 -1.30 -2.85
C LYS A 525 -25.43 0.18 -2.83
N CYS A 526 -24.89 0.63 -3.95
CA CYS A 526 -25.01 2.02 -4.36
C CYS A 526 -26.48 2.19 -4.75
N ILE A 527 -27.24 2.98 -4.00
CA ILE A 527 -28.61 3.36 -4.38
C ILE A 527 -28.53 4.27 -5.60
N GLU A 528 -27.62 5.25 -5.55
CA GLU A 528 -27.55 6.35 -6.51
C GLU A 528 -26.10 6.84 -6.65
N THR A 529 -25.78 7.47 -7.78
CA THR A 529 -24.53 8.21 -8.00
C THR A 529 -24.88 9.60 -8.54
N ILE A 530 -24.86 10.58 -7.65
CA ILE A 530 -25.21 11.97 -7.93
C ILE A 530 -23.98 12.66 -8.53
N LYS A 531 -24.08 13.22 -9.74
CA LYS A 531 -23.08 14.15 -10.30
C LYS A 531 -23.29 15.53 -9.66
N ALA A 532 -22.80 15.69 -8.43
CA ALA A 532 -23.18 16.84 -7.62
C ALA A 532 -22.57 18.15 -8.11
N HIS A 533 -21.31 18.16 -8.57
CA HIS A 533 -20.57 19.38 -8.93
C HIS A 533 -19.81 19.25 -10.25
N HIS A 534 -19.36 20.39 -10.78
CA HIS A 534 -18.52 20.40 -11.97
C HIS A 534 -17.03 20.21 -11.66
N GLU A 535 -16.62 20.42 -10.40
CA GLU A 535 -15.26 20.24 -9.90
C GLU A 535 -15.21 19.28 -8.70
N PRO A 536 -14.02 18.86 -8.20
CA PRO A 536 -13.89 17.97 -7.05
C PRO A 536 -14.73 18.40 -5.85
N ILE A 537 -15.32 17.42 -5.16
CA ILE A 537 -16.09 17.64 -3.94
C ILE A 537 -15.14 17.51 -2.75
N ASN A 538 -15.06 18.50 -1.89
CA ASN A 538 -14.14 18.51 -0.74
C ASN A 538 -14.80 17.98 0.54
N ALA A 539 -16.06 18.38 0.78
CA ALA A 539 -16.78 18.07 2.00
C ALA A 539 -18.26 17.80 1.74
N ILE A 540 -18.84 16.93 2.55
CA ILE A 540 -20.28 16.70 2.62
C ILE A 540 -20.74 16.63 4.07
N ILE A 541 -21.96 17.07 4.31
CA ILE A 541 -22.65 16.90 5.60
C ILE A 541 -24.14 16.67 5.33
N VAL A 542 -24.80 15.93 6.20
CA VAL A 542 -26.23 15.63 6.12
C VAL A 542 -26.87 16.10 7.43
N ALA A 543 -27.99 16.81 7.33
CA ALA A 543 -28.79 17.21 8.47
C ALA A 543 -29.78 16.10 8.88
N ASP A 544 -30.28 16.16 10.11
CA ASP A 544 -31.23 15.16 10.65
C ASP A 544 -32.57 15.15 9.89
N ASP A 545 -32.91 16.22 9.16
CA ASP A 545 -34.06 16.30 8.26
C ASP A 545 -33.80 15.66 6.87
N GLY A 546 -32.70 14.94 6.70
CA GLY A 546 -32.33 14.24 5.47
C GLY A 546 -31.74 15.13 4.38
N VAL A 547 -31.58 16.44 4.61
CA VAL A 547 -30.99 17.35 3.62
C VAL A 547 -29.47 17.13 3.54
N LEU A 548 -28.98 16.83 2.33
CA LEU A 548 -27.56 16.66 2.02
C LEU A 548 -26.96 17.98 1.51
N TYR A 549 -25.81 18.36 2.06
CA TYR A 549 -25.01 19.50 1.64
C TYR A 549 -23.68 19.03 1.04
N THR A 550 -23.32 19.58 -0.12
CA THR A 550 -22.09 19.23 -0.83
C THR A 550 -21.27 20.50 -1.15
N ALA A 551 -19.99 20.52 -0.81
CA ALA A 551 -19.06 21.63 -1.06
C ALA A 551 -17.95 21.23 -2.03
N SER A 552 -17.62 22.13 -2.96
CA SER A 552 -16.71 21.84 -4.07
C SER A 552 -15.73 22.98 -4.36
N ASP A 553 -14.72 22.65 -5.17
CA ASP A 553 -13.81 23.61 -5.78
C ASP A 553 -14.46 24.50 -6.84
N ASP A 554 -15.72 24.26 -7.23
CA ASP A 554 -16.50 25.18 -8.07
C ASP A 554 -17.03 26.44 -7.34
N ALA A 555 -16.56 26.69 -6.11
CA ALA A 555 -16.98 27.79 -5.22
C ALA A 555 -18.49 27.79 -4.89
N THR A 556 -19.16 26.64 -4.99
CA THR A 556 -20.56 26.47 -4.57
C THR A 556 -20.74 25.43 -3.48
N VAL A 557 -21.80 25.63 -2.69
CA VAL A 557 -22.38 24.62 -1.81
C VAL A 557 -23.76 24.27 -2.34
N ARG A 558 -23.99 23.00 -2.69
CA ARG A 558 -25.26 22.53 -3.24
C ARG A 558 -26.07 21.79 -2.19
N VAL A 559 -27.38 22.05 -2.20
CA VAL A 559 -28.37 21.53 -1.24
C VAL A 559 -29.26 20.52 -1.96
N TRP A 560 -29.28 19.29 -1.48
CA TRP A 560 -29.99 18.17 -2.10
C TRP A 560 -31.09 17.65 -1.18
N ARG A 561 -32.28 17.44 -1.75
CA ARG A 561 -33.40 16.81 -1.07
C ARG A 561 -33.77 15.50 -1.73
N ARG A 562 -34.10 14.53 -0.88
CA ARG A 562 -34.52 13.20 -1.32
C ARG A 562 -36.02 13.18 -1.61
N ASN A 563 -36.38 12.81 -2.83
CA ASN A 563 -37.75 12.69 -3.31
C ASN A 563 -38.14 11.22 -3.38
N PHE A 564 -39.14 10.80 -2.59
CA PHE A 564 -39.58 9.40 -2.53
C PHE A 564 -40.44 8.95 -3.73
N CYS A 565 -40.87 9.88 -4.59
CA CYS A 565 -41.80 9.62 -5.70
C CYS A 565 -41.15 9.44 -7.08
N SER A 566 -39.84 9.67 -7.23
CA SER A 566 -39.14 9.55 -8.52
C SER A 566 -38.25 8.30 -8.55
N HIS A 567 -38.49 7.40 -9.50
CA HIS A 567 -37.75 6.14 -9.60
C HIS A 567 -36.34 6.28 -10.19
N ASP A 568 -36.08 7.29 -11.03
CA ASP A 568 -34.81 7.43 -11.77
C ASP A 568 -33.80 8.38 -11.10
N GLN A 569 -34.25 9.35 -10.30
CA GLN A 569 -33.38 10.26 -9.53
C GLN A 569 -33.97 10.55 -8.15
N PRO A 570 -33.60 9.77 -7.12
CA PRO A 570 -34.08 9.99 -5.77
C PRO A 570 -33.55 11.27 -5.11
N HIS A 571 -32.42 11.86 -5.52
CA HIS A 571 -31.97 13.16 -5.00
C HIS A 571 -32.12 14.28 -6.03
N SER A 572 -32.84 15.34 -5.65
CA SER A 572 -33.00 16.56 -6.45
C SER A 572 -32.21 17.72 -5.86
N LEU A 573 -31.57 18.51 -6.74
CA LEU A 573 -30.94 19.77 -6.38
C LEU A 573 -32.03 20.78 -6.00
N THR A 574 -32.01 21.26 -4.77
CA THR A 574 -32.98 22.25 -4.26
C THR A 574 -32.44 23.68 -4.39
N VAL A 575 -31.19 23.91 -3.96
CA VAL A 575 -30.54 25.24 -3.98
C VAL A 575 -29.05 25.09 -4.28
N THR A 576 -28.49 26.05 -5.03
CA THR A 576 -27.04 26.28 -5.15
C THR A 576 -26.70 27.56 -4.42
N LEU A 577 -25.82 27.47 -3.42
CA LEU A 577 -25.33 28.59 -2.62
C LEU A 577 -23.93 28.97 -3.13
N HIS A 578 -23.70 30.26 -3.41
CA HIS A 578 -22.42 30.74 -3.94
C HIS A 578 -21.55 31.33 -2.81
N ALA A 579 -20.31 30.87 -2.72
CA ALA A 579 -19.31 31.33 -1.74
C ALA A 579 -18.38 32.38 -2.38
N LYS A 580 -18.95 33.47 -2.91
CA LYS A 580 -18.24 34.65 -3.48
C LYS A 580 -16.96 34.36 -4.30
N HIS A 581 -16.98 33.28 -5.10
CA HIS A 581 -15.90 32.80 -5.97
C HIS A 581 -14.69 32.11 -5.31
N SER A 582 -14.72 31.80 -4.00
CA SER A 582 -13.65 31.00 -3.36
C SER A 582 -14.05 29.51 -3.18
N PRO A 583 -13.17 28.57 -3.58
CA PRO A 583 -13.33 27.13 -3.33
C PRO A 583 -13.66 26.77 -1.87
N VAL A 584 -14.73 25.99 -1.66
CA VAL A 584 -15.20 25.59 -0.33
C VAL A 584 -14.60 24.24 0.06
N LYS A 585 -13.76 24.22 1.09
CA LYS A 585 -12.95 23.05 1.49
C LYS A 585 -13.56 22.23 2.62
N THR A 586 -14.43 22.82 3.45
CA THR A 586 -15.02 22.15 4.62
C THR A 586 -16.41 22.69 4.93
N LEU A 587 -17.27 21.86 5.51
CA LEU A 587 -18.64 22.21 5.93
C LEU A 587 -18.87 21.75 7.38
N THR A 588 -19.66 22.52 8.14
CA THR A 588 -20.26 22.04 9.39
C THR A 588 -21.66 22.64 9.59
N LEU A 589 -22.52 21.95 10.32
CA LEU A 589 -23.89 22.36 10.64
C LEU A 589 -23.99 22.57 12.15
N ASN A 590 -24.72 23.61 12.56
CA ASN A 590 -25.13 23.76 13.96
C ASN A 590 -25.97 22.54 14.40
N PRO A 591 -25.94 22.12 15.69
CA PRO A 591 -26.74 20.99 16.16
C PRO A 591 -28.23 21.09 15.83
N ASP A 592 -28.82 22.29 15.85
CA ASP A 592 -30.24 22.52 15.50
C ASP A 592 -30.52 22.49 13.98
N GLY A 593 -29.51 22.25 13.14
CA GLY A 593 -29.61 22.28 11.67
C GLY A 593 -29.95 23.65 11.06
N GLY A 594 -30.07 24.71 11.87
CA GLY A 594 -30.50 26.04 11.47
C GLY A 594 -29.43 26.90 10.78
N ILE A 595 -28.15 26.57 10.95
CA ILE A 595 -27.02 27.33 10.37
C ILE A 595 -26.01 26.37 9.75
N LEU A 596 -25.68 26.61 8.48
CA LEU A 596 -24.61 25.93 7.75
C LEU A 596 -23.39 26.85 7.66
N TYR A 597 -22.21 26.32 7.97
CA TYR A 597 -20.93 27.02 7.84
C TYR A 597 -20.05 26.35 6.78
N GLY A 598 -19.38 27.14 5.95
CA GLY A 598 -18.47 26.68 4.90
C GLY A 598 -17.13 27.40 4.94
N GLY A 599 -16.06 26.65 5.16
CA GLY A 599 -14.69 27.16 5.21
C GLY A 599 -14.05 27.18 3.83
N CYS A 600 -13.50 28.33 3.44
CA CYS A 600 -13.07 28.60 2.07
C CYS A 600 -11.54 28.78 1.97
N THR A 601 -11.00 28.72 0.75
CA THR A 601 -9.54 28.81 0.50
C THR A 601 -8.93 30.17 0.76
N ASP A 602 -9.75 31.22 0.78
CA ASP A 602 -9.40 32.62 1.06
C ASP A 602 -9.25 32.93 2.57
N GLY A 603 -9.50 31.95 3.45
CA GLY A 603 -9.46 32.13 4.91
C GLY A 603 -10.77 32.62 5.54
N TYR A 604 -11.82 32.82 4.74
CA TYR A 604 -13.15 33.17 5.23
C TYR A 604 -13.99 31.92 5.55
N ILE A 605 -14.91 32.09 6.48
CA ILE A 605 -15.96 31.11 6.79
C ILE A 605 -17.29 31.78 6.45
N HIS A 606 -17.91 31.34 5.36
CA HIS A 606 -19.25 31.78 4.99
C HIS A 606 -20.30 31.02 5.79
N TYR A 607 -21.41 31.67 6.13
CA TYR A 607 -22.52 30.99 6.79
C TYR A 607 -23.87 31.35 6.19
N TRP A 608 -24.79 30.38 6.25
CA TRP A 608 -26.13 30.47 5.70
C TRP A 608 -27.16 30.10 6.77
N LEU A 609 -28.21 30.91 6.89
CA LEU A 609 -29.30 30.76 7.84
C LEU A 609 -30.49 30.07 7.15
N LYS A 610 -31.04 29.04 7.78
CA LYS A 610 -32.23 28.32 7.31
C LYS A 610 -33.47 29.15 7.61
N GLY A 611 -34.21 29.57 6.58
CA GLY A 611 -35.39 30.42 6.74
C GLY A 611 -36.56 29.74 7.46
N TRP A 612 -37.39 30.53 8.14
CA TRP A 612 -38.56 30.07 8.91
C TRP A 612 -39.61 29.34 8.06
N PHE A 613 -39.73 29.70 6.78
CA PHE A 613 -40.61 29.03 5.82
C PHE A 613 -39.80 28.19 4.82
N ALA A 614 -40.12 26.90 4.75
CA ALA A 614 -39.83 25.98 3.65
C ALA A 614 -38.38 25.96 3.07
N GLY A 615 -37.35 25.88 3.92
CA GLY A 615 -36.08 25.23 3.55
C GLY A 615 -35.14 25.98 2.60
N GLN A 616 -35.40 27.26 2.31
CA GLN A 616 -34.45 28.10 1.60
C GLN A 616 -33.36 28.60 2.57
N LEU A 617 -32.10 28.40 2.21
CA LEU A 617 -30.94 28.92 2.93
C LEU A 617 -30.59 30.31 2.40
N GLN A 618 -30.59 31.30 3.28
CA GLN A 618 -30.19 32.68 2.97
C GLN A 618 -28.75 32.90 3.43
N TYR A 619 -27.98 33.69 2.68
CA TYR A 619 -26.61 34.05 3.06
C TYR A 619 -26.65 34.94 4.31
N GLY A 620 -26.12 34.45 5.43
CA GLY A 620 -26.11 35.18 6.70
C GLY A 620 -24.90 36.09 6.85
N GLY A 621 -23.74 35.69 6.34
CA GLY A 621 -22.54 36.52 6.40
C GLY A 621 -21.23 35.78 6.13
N SER A 622 -20.14 36.42 6.53
CA SER A 622 -18.77 35.91 6.42
C SER A 622 -17.99 36.24 7.69
N ILE A 623 -17.40 35.23 8.30
CA ILE A 623 -16.48 35.37 9.42
C ILE A 623 -15.06 35.36 8.85
N GLN A 624 -14.31 36.43 9.08
CA GLN A 624 -12.91 36.52 8.68
C GLN A 624 -12.00 36.33 9.89
N GLY A 625 -10.98 35.47 9.78
CA GLY A 625 -10.02 35.29 10.85
C GLY A 625 -8.76 34.53 10.46
N HIS A 626 -8.84 33.61 9.50
CA HIS A 626 -7.66 32.90 9.02
C HIS A 626 -6.98 33.66 7.88
N THR A 627 -5.65 33.53 7.82
CA THR A 627 -4.85 34.15 6.74
C THR A 627 -4.71 33.23 5.52
N HIS A 628 -5.02 31.94 5.70
CA HIS A 628 -4.94 30.91 4.68
C HIS A 628 -6.19 30.00 4.74
N ALA A 629 -6.35 29.16 3.71
CA ALA A 629 -7.44 28.21 3.54
C ALA A 629 -7.90 27.51 4.83
N VAL A 630 -9.21 27.58 5.11
CA VAL A 630 -9.85 26.83 6.21
C VAL A 630 -10.03 25.38 5.77
N LEU A 631 -9.35 24.44 6.43
CA LEU A 631 -9.29 23.03 6.02
C LEU A 631 -10.26 22.12 6.80
N CYS A 632 -10.68 22.55 7.98
CA CYS A 632 -11.65 21.83 8.81
C CYS A 632 -12.49 22.79 9.66
N LEU A 633 -13.75 22.40 9.87
CA LEU A 633 -14.71 23.06 10.76
C LEU A 633 -15.40 22.01 11.63
N ALA A 634 -15.77 22.40 12.85
CA ALA A 634 -16.68 21.68 13.72
C ALA A 634 -17.52 22.67 14.53
N SER A 635 -18.74 22.31 14.93
CA SER A 635 -19.57 23.14 15.83
C SER A 635 -20.20 22.32 16.95
N VAL A 636 -20.38 22.94 18.12
CA VAL A 636 -21.06 22.36 19.28
C VAL A 636 -21.75 23.48 20.08
N ALA A 637 -23.05 23.34 20.33
CA ALA A 637 -23.88 24.39 20.94
C ALA A 637 -23.64 25.77 20.27
N LYS A 638 -23.25 26.80 21.04
CA LYS A 638 -22.91 28.15 20.53
C LYS A 638 -21.52 28.29 19.90
N TYR A 639 -20.68 27.25 19.97
CA TYR A 639 -19.28 27.29 19.54
C TYR A 639 -19.10 26.78 18.11
N VAL A 640 -18.35 27.52 17.31
CA VAL A 640 -17.82 27.07 16.01
C VAL A 640 -16.30 27.09 16.09
N VAL A 641 -15.65 26.02 15.62
CA VAL A 641 -14.21 25.87 15.65
C VAL A 641 -13.69 25.67 14.24
N SER A 642 -12.71 26.47 13.85
CA SER A 642 -12.03 26.40 12.55
C SER A 642 -10.56 25.99 12.71
N GLY A 643 -10.05 25.21 11.76
CA GLY A 643 -8.63 24.90 11.62
C GLY A 643 -8.16 25.19 10.20
N SER A 644 -7.03 25.88 10.07
CA SER A 644 -6.52 26.41 8.81
C SER A 644 -5.13 25.88 8.44
N ALA A 645 -4.78 26.08 7.17
CA ALA A 645 -3.42 25.99 6.67
C ALA A 645 -2.45 26.99 7.35
N ASP A 646 -2.95 28.05 8.01
CA ASP A 646 -2.13 29.02 8.76
C ASP A 646 -1.57 28.48 10.10
N SER A 647 -1.71 27.18 10.37
CA SER A 647 -1.31 26.46 11.60
C SER A 647 -2.04 26.85 12.89
N THR A 648 -3.06 27.72 12.81
CA THR A 648 -3.91 28.09 13.95
C THR A 648 -5.27 27.40 13.91
N SER A 649 -5.82 27.12 15.08
CA SER A 649 -7.24 26.85 15.25
C SER A 649 -7.90 28.04 15.93
N ARG A 650 -9.12 28.41 15.53
CA ARG A 650 -9.87 29.51 16.14
C ARG A 650 -11.20 29.01 16.67
N VAL A 651 -11.56 29.48 17.85
CA VAL A 651 -12.86 29.22 18.47
C VAL A 651 -13.68 30.50 18.40
N TRP A 652 -14.89 30.36 17.90
CA TRP A 652 -15.86 31.41 17.69
C TRP A 652 -17.09 31.11 18.54
N VAL A 653 -17.65 32.13 19.20
CA VAL A 653 -18.97 32.07 19.83
C VAL A 653 -19.94 32.81 18.91
N ARG A 654 -21.13 32.26 18.72
CA ARG A 654 -22.25 32.99 18.13
C ARG A 654 -23.06 33.65 19.24
N GLU A 655 -23.10 34.97 19.22
CA GLU A 655 -23.86 35.79 20.17
C GLU A 655 -25.36 35.83 19.81
N GLN A 656 -26.19 36.37 20.71
CA GLN A 656 -27.65 36.41 20.54
C GLN A 656 -28.12 37.29 19.38
N ASP A 657 -27.36 38.34 19.05
CA ASP A 657 -27.56 39.20 17.88
C ASP A 657 -27.22 38.49 16.54
N GLY A 658 -26.61 37.31 16.61
CA GLY A 658 -26.17 36.51 15.48
C GLY A 658 -24.77 36.81 14.98
N GLN A 659 -24.03 37.74 15.60
CA GLN A 659 -22.62 38.00 15.31
C GLN A 659 -21.74 36.86 15.84
N HIS A 660 -20.58 36.67 15.20
CA HIS A 660 -19.58 35.68 15.62
C HIS A 660 -18.35 36.37 16.21
N THR A 661 -18.10 36.15 17.50
CA THR A 661 -16.96 36.70 18.25
C THR A 661 -15.84 35.66 18.33
N CYS A 662 -14.59 36.05 18.11
CA CYS A 662 -13.44 35.13 18.25
C CYS A 662 -13.02 35.09 19.72
N VAL A 663 -13.31 34.00 20.42
CA VAL A 663 -13.03 33.85 21.86
C VAL A 663 -11.67 33.24 22.16
N ALA A 664 -11.07 32.49 21.22
CA ALA A 664 -9.73 31.94 21.37
C ALA A 664 -9.01 31.72 20.03
N VAL A 665 -7.71 31.99 20.01
CA VAL A 665 -6.79 31.58 18.92
C VAL A 665 -5.78 30.58 19.49
N LEU A 666 -5.93 29.34 19.08
CA LEU A 666 -5.14 28.19 19.52
C LEU A 666 -3.89 28.09 18.63
N VAL A 667 -2.76 28.57 19.15
CA VAL A 667 -1.46 28.59 18.47
C VAL A 667 -0.55 27.52 19.08
N GLY A 668 0.11 26.71 18.25
CA GLY A 668 1.11 25.75 18.73
C GLY A 668 1.37 24.53 17.84
N HIS A 669 0.64 24.35 16.75
CA HIS A 669 1.01 23.42 15.67
C HIS A 669 2.11 24.03 14.80
N ARG A 670 2.97 23.17 14.21
CA ARG A 670 4.04 23.59 13.28
C ARG A 670 3.66 23.42 11.80
N GLY A 671 2.43 23.01 11.52
CA GLY A 671 1.92 22.83 10.17
C GLY A 671 0.38 22.94 10.07
N PRO A 672 -0.17 22.84 8.85
CA PRO A 672 -1.60 22.94 8.57
C PRO A 672 -2.47 22.04 9.45
N ILE A 673 -3.52 22.61 10.08
CA ILE A 673 -4.48 21.84 10.87
C ILE A 673 -5.48 21.19 9.89
N ARG A 674 -5.50 19.86 9.84
CA ARG A 674 -6.22 19.10 8.81
C ARG A 674 -7.56 18.56 9.30
N CYS A 675 -7.70 18.33 10.59
CA CYS A 675 -8.95 17.94 11.24
C CYS A 675 -9.10 18.63 12.60
N VAL A 676 -10.34 18.90 12.97
CA VAL A 676 -10.72 19.40 14.29
C VAL A 676 -12.01 18.72 14.72
N THR A 677 -12.15 18.45 16.01
CA THR A 677 -13.41 18.03 16.63
C THR A 677 -13.55 18.75 17.96
N THR A 678 -14.79 18.93 18.42
CA THR A 678 -15.09 19.68 19.63
C THR A 678 -16.25 19.03 20.37
N PHE A 679 -16.18 19.01 21.70
CA PHE A 679 -17.22 18.46 22.57
C PHE A 679 -17.29 19.22 23.89
N ILE A 680 -18.45 19.20 24.53
CA ILE A 680 -18.65 19.74 25.87
C ILE A 680 -18.33 18.63 26.88
N GLY A 681 -17.52 18.93 27.89
CA GLY A 681 -17.05 17.94 28.86
C GLY A 681 -18.05 17.74 30.00
N GLY A 682 -18.55 16.52 30.19
CA GLY A 682 -19.49 16.20 31.28
C GLY A 682 -18.91 15.30 32.36
N ARG A 683 -18.68 15.85 33.57
CA ARG A 683 -19.16 15.31 34.88
C ARG A 683 -18.61 15.98 36.15
N PHE A 684 -17.65 16.90 36.06
CA PHE A 684 -17.18 17.71 37.20
C PHE A 684 -16.86 19.13 36.74
N VAL A 685 -17.90 19.96 36.60
CA VAL A 685 -17.79 21.40 36.36
C VAL A 685 -18.82 22.07 37.25
N GLU A 686 -18.41 23.10 37.99
CA GLU A 686 -19.29 23.92 38.81
C GLU A 686 -20.28 24.67 37.91
N GLU A 687 -21.48 25.01 38.41
CA GLU A 687 -22.66 25.35 37.60
C GLU A 687 -22.56 26.65 36.77
N ASN A 688 -21.40 27.32 36.69
CA ASN A 688 -21.18 28.63 36.07
C ASN A 688 -20.11 28.70 34.96
N GLU A 689 -19.43 27.60 34.58
CA GLU A 689 -18.40 27.63 33.51
C GLU A 689 -18.82 26.93 32.21
N ASP A 690 -19.15 27.73 31.19
CA ASP A 690 -19.29 27.26 29.80
C ASP A 690 -17.91 26.85 29.25
N SER A 691 -17.62 25.55 29.18
CA SER A 691 -16.35 25.03 28.65
C SER A 691 -16.51 24.07 27.48
N CYS A 692 -15.69 24.25 26.44
CA CYS A 692 -15.56 23.32 25.33
C CYS A 692 -14.15 22.73 25.26
N THR A 693 -14.06 21.45 24.87
CA THR A 693 -12.78 20.78 24.63
C THR A 693 -12.60 20.57 23.14
N VAL A 694 -11.55 21.17 22.58
CA VAL A 694 -11.19 21.12 21.16
C VAL A 694 -10.04 20.16 20.97
N CYS A 695 -10.16 19.21 20.06
CA CYS A 695 -9.07 18.35 19.62
C CYS A 695 -8.68 18.72 18.19
N SER A 696 -7.43 19.16 17.98
CA SER A 696 -6.88 19.51 16.67
C SER A 696 -5.80 18.51 16.22
N GLY A 697 -5.84 18.10 14.96
CA GLY A 697 -4.81 17.26 14.33
C GLY A 697 -4.18 17.98 13.14
N SER A 698 -2.84 18.03 13.11
CA SER A 698 -2.07 18.74 12.08
C SER A 698 -1.18 17.81 11.27
N LEU A 699 -0.76 18.30 10.09
CA LEU A 699 0.25 17.65 9.25
C LEU A 699 1.66 17.63 9.88
N ASP A 700 1.87 18.30 11.02
CA ASP A 700 3.08 18.13 11.85
C ASP A 700 3.14 16.77 12.57
N GLY A 701 2.11 15.92 12.44
CA GLY A 701 2.02 14.61 13.08
C GLY A 701 1.56 14.64 14.53
N VAL A 702 1.22 15.81 15.07
CA VAL A 702 0.81 16.02 16.45
C VAL A 702 -0.71 16.15 16.53
N LEU A 703 -1.30 15.54 17.55
CA LEU A 703 -2.65 15.82 18.01
C LEU A 703 -2.57 16.64 19.30
N LYS A 704 -3.34 17.72 19.39
CA LYS A 704 -3.44 18.58 20.58
C LYS A 704 -4.88 18.62 21.08
N VAL A 705 -5.01 18.68 22.40
CA VAL A 705 -6.29 18.83 23.10
C VAL A 705 -6.23 20.14 23.86
N TRP A 706 -7.21 21.00 23.64
CA TRP A 706 -7.32 22.33 24.20
C TRP A 706 -8.61 22.39 25.01
N ARG A 707 -8.55 22.94 26.23
CA ARG A 707 -9.74 23.30 26.99
C ARG A 707 -9.93 24.81 26.87
N VAL A 708 -11.11 25.22 26.41
CA VAL A 708 -11.50 26.63 26.28
C VAL A 708 -12.66 26.85 27.23
N THR A 709 -12.42 27.61 28.29
CA THR A 709 -13.43 28.08 29.24
C THR A 709 -13.86 29.49 28.84
N HIS A 710 -15.16 29.78 28.92
CA HIS A 710 -15.72 31.10 28.66
C HIS A 710 -16.52 31.55 29.88
N SER A 711 -15.92 32.44 30.68
CA SER A 711 -16.57 33.00 31.88
C SER A 711 -17.47 34.17 31.49
N ASN A 712 -18.80 34.00 31.63
CA ASN A 712 -19.79 35.07 31.48
C ASN A 712 -19.75 36.03 32.69
N ASN A 713 -18.66 36.77 32.87
CA ASN A 713 -18.59 37.82 33.89
C ASN A 713 -19.36 39.06 33.43
N VAL A 714 -20.67 39.09 33.71
CA VAL A 714 -21.49 40.30 33.61
C VAL A 714 -21.15 41.24 34.77
N ASN A 715 -19.97 41.87 34.69
CA ASN A 715 -19.61 42.99 35.56
C ASN A 715 -19.79 44.30 34.79
N ASN A 716 -20.98 44.87 34.91
CA ASN A 716 -21.25 46.27 34.59
C ASN A 716 -20.43 47.18 35.52
N HIS A 717 -19.17 47.48 35.19
CA HIS A 717 -18.47 48.68 35.65
C HIS A 717 -17.13 48.86 34.90
N CYS A 718 -17.11 49.73 33.87
CA CYS A 718 -16.13 50.82 33.77
C CYS A 718 -16.49 51.78 32.62
N LEU A 719 -16.96 52.97 32.99
CA LEU A 719 -17.07 54.14 32.12
C LEU A 719 -15.73 54.87 32.05
N SER A 720 -15.39 55.43 30.87
CA SER A 720 -14.35 56.47 30.64
C SER A 720 -12.90 56.07 30.99
N GLN A 721 -11.86 56.32 30.19
CA GLN A 721 -11.53 57.51 29.39
C GLN A 721 -10.52 57.15 28.28
N ALA A 722 -10.64 57.79 27.10
CA ALA A 722 -9.54 58.36 26.31
C ALA A 722 -10.06 58.82 24.94
N GLU A 723 -10.02 60.12 24.66
CA GLU A 723 -10.20 60.64 23.29
C GLU A 723 -9.04 60.20 22.39
N PRO A 724 -9.23 60.26 21.07
CA PRO A 724 -8.34 61.16 20.33
C PRO A 724 -9.08 62.15 19.42
N LYS A 725 -8.66 63.41 19.51
CA LYS A 725 -8.93 64.46 18.52
C LYS A 725 -8.36 64.05 17.16
N TYR A 726 -9.08 64.34 16.07
CA TYR A 726 -8.54 65.20 15.00
C TYR A 726 -9.65 65.79 14.11
N LYS A 727 -9.52 67.09 13.81
CA LYS A 727 -10.19 67.79 12.69
C LYS A 727 -9.59 67.26 11.37
N GLY A 728 -10.20 67.35 10.19
CA GLY A 728 -11.39 68.04 9.70
C GLY A 728 -11.20 68.35 8.20
N LEU A 729 -12.17 69.04 7.57
CA LEU A 729 -12.25 69.36 6.11
C LEU A 729 -12.59 68.14 5.21
N GLN A 730 -13.55 68.23 4.27
CA GLN A 730 -14.44 69.35 3.91
C GLN A 730 -15.81 68.81 3.48
#